data_AF-A0A959RW95-F1
#
_entry.id   AF-A0A959RW95-F1
#
_cell.length_a   1.000
_cell.length_b   1.000
_cell.length_c   1.000
_cell.angle_alpha   90.00
_cell.angle_beta   90.00
_cell.angle_gamma   90.00
#
_symmetry.space_group_name_H-M   'P 1'
#
loop_
_entity.id
_entity.type
_entity.pdbx_description
1 polymer ?
#
loop_
_entity_poly.entity_id
_entity_poly.type
_entity_poly.pdbx_seq_one_letter_code
_entity_poly.pdbx_strand_id
1 'polypeptide(L)'
;DEKFKKQKTSNNNQDVFDIVIIGAGPAGIAAGLEAQKQNLKFIILESTKKFSTIINFPKGKPIYAEPTDYEQKSDLKISDGIKESLLEELESQIQDKHLPITEGTYVTKIEDENNIFSVITDKKNYKALRVIIAIGKSGNSRTLDVPGEEFPKVFNRLFDPADAKDKDVLVVGGGDSALETAILTSEYAKSVSISYRKPSFARAKEGNADKVKRLVEQNKVKLLMETNVNEIKEDRVIIESSDKEKIELKNDMVFTMIGRELPTEFFNKSNIKMEGELSLISKLQFLLLIFISGVIYFGKSSADLYKYTLGEKVDSFSDFFNQLFTIEFWGKFISLPAYLLETLTSDSIRIWSVTKYINAFVAYIVLIGALILGSYLLLNFLKNYKDKFALNWQTFKYAYYIFIAIFFSYVFFGGRYFGIEVFGKSQSFWYTAFYSVTILVFGLRRIHVKPTRYIKYQTWSLILIQALPLFILPEFVFPFLGKIGALGGENGFVFTQVFPNQSYWRSYGIVLAWPLNFSNLYNGNITTFWLIFSLVQTFVFIPAIVYKWGKGAYCGWICSCGALAETLGDEYRTLAPHGAKAKKWENIGQWVLLAAFIITGLKLISILYKIEIPIINENISYTADFFQKFYYIGIDVIFAGVLGVGVYFFLSGRVWCRFGCPLAALMHIYSRFSKYRIL
;
A
#
# COMPACT_ATOMS: atom_id res chain seq x y z
N ASP A 1 20.06 19.65 -16.68
CA ASP A 1 19.18 19.24 -17.80
C ASP A 1 19.76 19.79 -19.11
N GLU A 2 20.39 18.93 -19.92
CA GLU A 2 20.93 19.33 -21.23
C GLU A 2 19.83 19.62 -22.27
N LYS A 3 18.68 18.94 -22.17
CA LYS A 3 17.54 19.14 -23.06
C LYS A 3 17.02 20.57 -22.90
N PHE A 4 16.87 21.04 -21.66
CA PHE A 4 16.48 22.43 -21.37
C PHE A 4 17.46 23.44 -21.97
N LYS A 5 18.77 23.24 -21.76
CA LYS A 5 19.79 24.14 -22.30
C LYS A 5 19.69 24.23 -23.82
N LYS A 6 19.61 23.09 -24.53
CA LYS A 6 19.44 23.06 -25.99
C LYS A 6 18.18 23.79 -26.44
N GLN A 7 17.04 23.54 -25.78
CA GLN A 7 15.76 24.18 -26.09
C GLN A 7 15.84 25.70 -25.94
N LYS A 8 16.43 26.18 -24.83
CA LYS A 8 16.65 27.61 -24.60
C LYS A 8 17.52 28.24 -25.68
N THR A 9 18.63 27.61 -26.06
CA THR A 9 19.50 28.14 -27.12
C THR A 9 18.85 28.12 -28.50
N SER A 10 17.99 27.13 -28.78
CA SER A 10 17.30 27.01 -30.08
C SER A 10 16.06 27.91 -30.22
N ASN A 11 15.49 28.37 -29.11
CA ASN A 11 14.23 29.11 -29.13
C ASN A 11 14.47 30.62 -29.11
N ASN A 12 14.36 31.26 -30.28
CA ASN A 12 14.50 32.72 -30.42
C ASN A 12 13.18 33.48 -30.21
N ASN A 13 12.08 32.81 -29.86
CA ASN A 13 10.78 33.45 -29.72
C ASN A 13 10.68 34.25 -28.40
N GLN A 14 10.56 35.57 -28.52
CA GLN A 14 10.42 36.48 -27.38
C GLN A 14 9.07 36.37 -26.65
N ASP A 15 8.10 35.61 -27.13
CA ASP A 15 6.82 35.37 -26.42
C ASP A 15 6.85 34.15 -25.50
N VAL A 16 7.93 33.35 -25.55
CA VAL A 16 8.09 32.14 -24.75
C VAL A 16 8.94 32.45 -23.52
N PHE A 17 8.49 32.01 -22.34
CA PHE A 17 9.25 32.06 -21.10
C PHE A 17 10.18 30.85 -20.99
N ASP A 18 11.33 31.03 -20.35
CA ASP A 18 12.15 29.88 -19.94
C ASP A 18 11.38 29.04 -18.92
N ILE A 19 10.75 29.72 -17.95
CA ILE A 19 9.99 29.09 -16.86
C ILE A 19 8.72 29.89 -16.56
N VAL A 20 7.57 29.22 -16.44
CA VAL A 20 6.38 29.77 -15.76
C VAL A 20 6.25 29.10 -14.40
N ILE A 21 6.08 29.89 -13.34
CA ILE A 21 5.92 29.42 -11.96
C ILE A 21 4.48 29.65 -11.55
N ILE A 22 3.78 28.62 -11.08
CA ILE A 22 2.37 28.69 -10.70
C ILE A 22 2.26 28.61 -9.18
N GLY A 23 1.81 29.70 -8.56
CA GLY A 23 1.69 29.90 -7.11
C GLY A 23 2.81 30.79 -6.57
N ALA A 24 2.45 31.84 -5.83
CA ALA A 24 3.37 32.78 -5.18
C ALA A 24 3.40 32.60 -3.65
N GLY A 25 3.32 31.35 -3.17
CA GLY A 25 3.71 31.01 -1.80
C GLY A 25 5.24 30.99 -1.62
N PRO A 26 5.76 30.68 -0.42
CA PRO A 26 7.21 30.67 -0.16
C PRO A 26 8.01 29.83 -1.16
N ALA A 27 7.51 28.65 -1.53
CA ALA A 27 8.18 27.78 -2.51
C ALA A 27 8.23 28.37 -3.93
N GLY A 28 7.16 29.04 -4.37
CA GLY A 28 7.11 29.67 -5.69
C GLY A 28 7.98 30.92 -5.77
N ILE A 29 7.99 31.72 -4.72
CA ILE A 29 8.87 32.88 -4.59
C ILE A 29 10.34 32.44 -4.53
N ALA A 30 10.68 31.42 -3.75
CA ALA A 30 12.03 30.85 -3.72
C ALA A 30 12.48 30.34 -5.11
N ALA A 31 11.59 29.68 -5.85
CA ALA A 31 11.86 29.27 -7.23
C ALA A 31 12.08 30.46 -8.17
N GLY A 32 11.35 31.56 -7.99
CA GLY A 32 11.54 32.81 -8.73
C GLY A 32 12.90 33.46 -8.45
N LEU A 33 13.31 33.53 -7.18
CA LEU A 33 14.63 34.04 -6.81
C LEU A 33 15.75 33.22 -7.46
N GLU A 34 15.63 31.89 -7.47
CA GLU A 34 16.61 31.03 -8.14
C GLU A 34 16.58 31.22 -9.67
N ALA A 35 15.40 31.35 -10.28
CA ALA A 35 15.29 31.62 -11.72
C ALA A 35 15.95 32.96 -12.08
N GLN A 36 15.82 33.99 -11.24
CA GLN A 36 16.47 35.28 -11.40
C GLN A 36 17.99 35.17 -11.31
N LYS A 37 18.53 34.47 -10.30
CA LYS A 37 19.98 34.22 -10.19
C LYS A 37 20.59 33.56 -11.42
N GLN A 38 19.83 32.65 -12.03
CA GLN A 38 20.24 31.91 -13.22
C GLN A 38 20.01 32.71 -14.52
N ASN A 39 19.61 33.99 -14.43
CA ASN A 39 19.27 34.86 -15.56
C ASN A 39 18.28 34.19 -16.53
N LEU A 40 17.25 33.55 -15.97
CA LEU A 40 16.16 32.95 -16.74
C LEU A 40 15.06 33.97 -16.96
N LYS A 41 14.38 33.89 -18.10
CA LYS A 41 13.16 34.65 -18.36
C LYS A 41 11.97 33.92 -17.75
N PHE A 42 11.40 34.43 -16.67
CA PHE A 42 10.30 33.77 -15.97
C PHE A 42 9.16 34.72 -15.58
N ILE A 43 8.04 34.13 -15.18
CA ILE A 43 6.90 34.84 -14.58
C ILE A 43 6.27 33.95 -13.51
N ILE A 44 5.83 34.56 -12.41
CA ILE A 44 5.10 33.91 -11.31
C ILE A 44 3.63 34.29 -11.44
N LEU A 45 2.75 33.29 -11.54
CA LEU A 45 1.30 33.46 -11.64
C LEU A 45 0.66 33.06 -10.31
N GLU A 46 -0.12 33.94 -9.70
CA GLU A 46 -0.80 33.70 -8.43
C GLU A 46 -2.29 33.97 -8.56
N SER A 47 -3.13 33.05 -8.11
CA SER A 47 -4.58 33.17 -8.24
C SER A 47 -5.18 34.24 -7.34
N THR A 48 -4.52 34.53 -6.22
CA THR A 48 -4.96 35.52 -5.24
C THR A 48 -3.88 36.59 -5.05
N LYS A 49 -3.23 36.62 -3.89
CA LYS A 49 -2.09 37.49 -3.56
C LYS A 49 -0.86 36.66 -3.22
N LYS A 50 0.33 37.23 -3.40
CA LYS A 50 1.58 36.61 -2.92
C LYS A 50 1.46 36.27 -1.44
N PHE A 51 2.07 35.15 -1.03
CA PHE A 51 1.99 34.62 0.33
C PHE A 51 0.58 34.40 0.89
N SER A 52 -0.46 34.31 0.05
CA SER A 52 -1.87 34.14 0.46
C SER A 52 -2.09 33.02 1.49
N THR A 53 -1.34 31.91 1.41
CA THR A 53 -1.45 30.85 2.44
C THR A 53 -1.10 31.35 3.84
N ILE A 54 -0.06 32.17 3.99
CA ILE A 54 0.39 32.72 5.29
C ILE A 54 -0.51 33.90 5.70
N ILE A 55 -0.89 34.77 4.74
CA ILE A 55 -1.86 35.86 4.97
C ILE A 55 -3.16 35.32 5.58
N ASN A 56 -3.57 34.11 5.15
CA ASN A 56 -4.81 33.47 5.61
C ASN A 56 -4.64 32.64 6.90
N PHE A 57 -3.49 32.70 7.58
CA PHE A 57 -3.38 32.14 8.93
C PHE A 57 -4.13 33.01 9.95
N PRO A 58 -4.56 32.43 11.10
CA PRO A 58 -5.06 33.21 12.22
C PRO A 58 -4.06 34.27 12.67
N LYS A 59 -4.57 35.42 13.07
CA LYS A 59 -3.78 36.52 13.66
C LYS A 59 -2.99 36.03 14.87
N GLY A 60 -1.73 36.41 14.98
CA GLY A 60 -0.85 36.01 16.08
C GLY A 60 -0.50 34.51 16.10
N LYS A 61 -0.80 33.75 15.03
CA LYS A 61 -0.46 32.33 14.96
C LYS A 61 1.07 32.15 15.08
N PRO A 62 1.56 31.35 16.04
CA PRO A 62 2.98 31.05 16.14
C PRO A 62 3.42 30.16 14.97
N ILE A 63 4.59 30.48 14.41
CA ILE A 63 5.24 29.77 13.31
C ILE A 63 6.59 29.26 13.81
N TYR A 64 6.83 27.97 13.58
CA TYR A 64 8.06 27.29 13.97
C TYR A 64 8.73 26.72 12.72
N ALA A 65 9.98 27.11 12.48
CA ALA A 65 10.83 26.63 11.41
C ALA A 65 11.57 25.36 11.86
N GLU A 66 10.85 24.24 11.91
CA GLU A 66 11.42 22.94 12.28
C GLU A 66 11.96 22.16 11.05
N PRO A 67 13.02 21.35 11.22
CA PRO A 67 13.81 21.18 12.45
C PRO A 67 14.92 22.25 12.57
N THR A 68 15.31 22.59 13.80
CA THR A 68 16.24 23.69 14.10
C THR A 68 17.67 23.47 13.59
N ASP A 69 18.05 22.21 13.33
CA ASP A 69 19.35 21.82 12.77
C ASP A 69 19.38 21.84 11.23
N TYR A 70 18.28 22.23 10.58
CA TYR A 70 18.20 22.30 9.13
C TYR A 70 18.80 23.60 8.57
N GLU A 71 19.88 23.47 7.79
CA GLU A 71 20.46 24.58 7.05
C GLU A 71 19.62 24.92 5.80
N GLN A 72 18.95 26.08 5.84
CA GLN A 72 18.16 26.56 4.70
C GLN A 72 19.07 27.03 3.57
N LYS A 73 19.05 26.35 2.42
CA LYS A 73 19.83 26.73 1.23
C LYS A 73 19.20 27.82 0.36
N SER A 74 17.89 28.00 0.47
CA SER A 74 17.12 29.01 -0.25
C SER A 74 17.55 30.42 0.17
N ASP A 75 17.49 31.39 -0.74
CA ASP A 75 17.65 32.80 -0.41
C ASP A 75 16.47 33.35 0.37
N LEU A 76 15.27 32.84 0.09
CA LEU A 76 14.12 33.09 0.93
C LEU A 76 14.28 32.26 2.22
N LYS A 77 14.53 32.95 3.34
CA LYS A 77 14.66 32.36 4.67
C LYS A 77 13.34 32.45 5.42
N ILE A 78 13.02 31.40 6.18
CA ILE A 78 11.87 31.36 7.08
C ILE A 78 12.38 31.18 8.50
N SER A 79 12.11 32.14 9.35
CA SER A 79 12.50 32.13 10.77
C SER A 79 11.30 31.83 11.66
N ASP A 80 11.57 31.48 12.92
CA ASP A 80 10.53 31.40 13.96
C ASP A 80 9.90 32.79 14.17
N GLY A 81 8.61 32.81 14.52
CA GLY A 81 7.92 34.07 14.80
C GLY A 81 6.41 33.90 14.88
N ILE A 82 5.68 34.97 14.61
CA ILE A 82 4.24 34.94 14.40
C ILE A 82 3.93 35.21 12.92
N LYS A 83 2.70 34.94 12.50
CA LYS A 83 2.20 35.21 11.15
C LYS A 83 2.63 36.59 10.63
N GLU A 84 2.41 37.64 11.40
CA GLU A 84 2.64 39.03 11.00
C GLU A 84 4.13 39.31 10.79
N SER A 85 4.98 38.96 11.77
CA SER A 85 6.43 39.16 11.68
C SER A 85 7.05 38.36 10.53
N LEU A 86 6.56 37.13 10.29
CA LEU A 86 7.02 36.32 9.17
C LEU A 86 6.62 36.94 7.82
N LEU A 87 5.42 37.49 7.70
CA LEU A 87 5.00 38.16 6.47
C LEU A 87 5.87 39.39 6.18
N GLU A 88 6.10 40.24 7.19
CA GLU A 88 6.98 41.40 7.07
C GLU A 88 8.41 41.00 6.67
N GLU A 89 8.97 39.96 7.30
CA GLU A 89 10.30 39.44 6.96
C GLU A 89 10.35 38.94 5.50
N LEU A 90 9.37 38.14 5.08
CA LEU A 90 9.30 37.59 3.72
C LEU A 90 9.12 38.68 2.67
N GLU A 91 8.34 39.72 2.95
CA GLU A 91 8.18 40.87 2.04
C GLU A 91 9.47 41.68 1.94
N SER A 92 10.13 41.96 3.07
CA SER A 92 11.41 42.68 3.11
C SER A 92 12.48 41.95 2.29
N GLN A 93 12.58 40.62 2.42
CA GLN A 93 13.57 39.82 1.68
C GLN A 93 13.43 39.91 0.15
N ILE A 94 12.22 40.18 -0.37
CA ILE A 94 11.96 40.23 -1.82
C ILE A 94 11.75 41.64 -2.38
N GLN A 95 11.68 42.66 -1.51
CA GLN A 95 11.35 44.03 -1.89
C GLN A 95 12.28 44.56 -3.00
N ASP A 96 13.60 44.36 -2.85
CA ASP A 96 14.62 44.84 -3.78
C ASP A 96 14.90 43.88 -4.95
N LYS A 97 14.19 42.74 -5.02
CA LYS A 97 14.44 41.70 -6.02
C LYS A 97 13.65 41.90 -7.31
N HIS A 98 12.56 42.69 -7.28
CA HIS A 98 11.70 42.99 -8.43
C HIS A 98 11.23 41.75 -9.21
N LEU A 99 10.71 40.73 -8.50
CA LEU A 99 10.22 39.50 -9.11
C LEU A 99 8.98 39.77 -10.01
N PRO A 100 8.91 39.19 -11.23
CA PRO A 100 7.76 39.33 -12.11
C PRO A 100 6.57 38.48 -11.65
N ILE A 101 5.76 39.02 -10.74
CA ILE A 101 4.58 38.37 -10.16
C ILE A 101 3.31 38.96 -10.77
N THR A 102 2.42 38.11 -11.28
CA THR A 102 1.07 38.48 -11.71
C THR A 102 0.04 37.87 -10.76
N GLU A 103 -0.56 38.72 -9.95
CA GLU A 103 -1.61 38.36 -8.99
C GLU A 103 -3.01 38.31 -9.64
N GLY A 104 -3.93 37.61 -8.99
CA GLY A 104 -5.30 37.42 -9.47
C GLY A 104 -5.42 36.61 -10.76
N THR A 105 -4.43 35.78 -11.13
CA THR A 105 -4.44 34.95 -12.35
C THR A 105 -4.54 33.48 -11.98
N TYR A 106 -5.69 32.88 -12.26
CA TYR A 106 -5.96 31.48 -11.97
C TYR A 106 -5.57 30.59 -13.15
N VAL A 107 -4.60 29.68 -12.94
CA VAL A 107 -4.19 28.72 -13.97
C VAL A 107 -5.15 27.53 -13.97
N THR A 108 -5.81 27.30 -15.09
CA THR A 108 -6.85 26.29 -15.24
C THR A 108 -6.30 24.94 -15.71
N LYS A 109 -5.32 24.96 -16.62
CA LYS A 109 -4.75 23.76 -17.26
C LYS A 109 -3.36 24.05 -17.84
N ILE A 110 -2.52 23.02 -17.94
CA ILE A 110 -1.27 23.04 -18.69
C ILE A 110 -1.37 22.01 -19.83
N GLU A 111 -0.97 22.40 -21.04
CA GLU A 111 -0.89 21.52 -22.21
C GLU A 111 0.54 21.49 -22.75
N ASP A 112 1.00 20.33 -23.24
CA ASP A 112 2.29 20.20 -23.94
C ASP A 112 2.05 20.28 -25.45
N GLU A 113 2.52 21.35 -26.07
CA GLU A 113 2.47 21.61 -27.51
C GLU A 113 3.90 21.48 -28.08
N ASN A 114 4.28 20.27 -28.50
CA ASN A 114 5.57 20.01 -29.17
C ASN A 114 6.81 20.45 -28.37
N ASN A 115 6.87 20.16 -27.07
CA ASN A 115 7.91 20.56 -26.12
C ASN A 115 7.88 22.04 -25.68
N ILE A 116 6.80 22.77 -25.97
CA ILE A 116 6.49 24.06 -25.35
C ILE A 116 5.19 23.87 -24.56
N PHE A 117 5.21 24.25 -23.29
CA PHE A 117 4.02 24.22 -22.46
C PHE A 117 3.15 25.45 -22.70
N SER A 118 1.87 25.21 -22.97
CA SER A 118 0.81 26.21 -22.99
C SER A 118 0.12 26.23 -21.63
N VAL A 119 0.30 27.32 -20.89
CA VAL A 119 -0.26 27.54 -19.56
C VAL A 119 -1.54 28.37 -19.72
N ILE A 120 -2.68 27.70 -19.58
CA ILE A 120 -4.01 28.27 -19.79
C ILE A 120 -4.50 28.90 -18.50
N THR A 121 -4.96 30.14 -18.57
CA THR A 121 -5.47 30.88 -17.41
C THR A 121 -6.85 31.46 -17.66
N ASP A 122 -7.47 32.00 -16.62
CA ASP A 122 -8.72 32.76 -16.67
C ASP A 122 -8.59 34.13 -17.38
N LYS A 123 -7.36 34.64 -17.54
CA LYS A 123 -7.09 35.92 -18.20
C LYS A 123 -6.45 35.73 -19.57
N LYS A 124 -5.16 35.40 -19.59
CA LYS A 124 -4.37 35.21 -20.82
C LYS A 124 -3.49 33.98 -20.73
N ASN A 125 -3.18 33.38 -21.86
CA ASN A 125 -2.34 32.19 -21.90
C ASN A 125 -0.86 32.56 -21.97
N TYR A 126 -0.02 31.71 -21.40
CA TYR A 126 1.44 31.88 -21.38
C TYR A 126 2.11 30.67 -22.02
N LYS A 127 3.21 30.89 -22.74
CA LYS A 127 4.02 29.80 -23.31
C LYS A 127 5.34 29.67 -22.55
N ALA A 128 5.76 28.46 -22.23
CA ALA A 128 6.98 28.23 -21.47
C ALA A 128 7.73 26.96 -21.86
N LEU A 129 9.05 26.97 -21.76
CA LEU A 129 9.86 25.75 -21.92
C LEU A 129 9.72 24.81 -20.72
N ARG A 130 9.53 25.36 -19.52
CA ARG A 130 9.29 24.61 -18.28
C ARG A 130 8.21 25.27 -17.44
N VAL A 131 7.52 24.45 -16.64
CA VAL A 131 6.52 24.92 -15.68
C VAL A 131 6.88 24.40 -14.29
N ILE A 132 6.92 25.28 -13.29
CA ILE A 132 7.07 24.93 -11.89
C ILE A 132 5.71 25.08 -11.22
N ILE A 133 5.20 24.01 -10.60
CA ILE A 133 3.90 24.01 -9.92
C ILE A 133 4.15 24.12 -8.41
N ALA A 134 3.84 25.28 -7.84
CA ALA A 134 4.03 25.64 -6.43
C ALA A 134 2.71 26.05 -5.73
N ILE A 135 1.58 25.45 -6.15
CA ILE A 135 0.21 25.81 -5.73
C ILE A 135 -0.19 25.37 -4.31
N GLY A 136 0.63 24.54 -3.65
CA GLY A 136 0.34 24.01 -2.31
C GLY A 136 -0.99 23.22 -2.24
N LYS A 137 -1.62 23.22 -1.06
CA LYS A 137 -2.92 22.57 -0.79
C LYS A 137 -3.95 23.53 -0.17
N SER A 138 -3.62 24.81 -0.10
CA SER A 138 -4.33 25.74 0.78
C SER A 138 -5.68 26.22 0.23
N GLY A 139 -5.85 26.23 -1.09
CA GLY A 139 -7.00 26.84 -1.77
C GLY A 139 -8.32 26.08 -1.60
N ASN A 140 -8.32 24.75 -1.69
CA ASN A 140 -9.55 23.96 -1.85
C ASN A 140 -10.08 23.46 -0.50
N SER A 141 -10.79 24.28 0.26
CA SER A 141 -11.47 23.81 1.48
C SER A 141 -12.60 22.84 1.11
N ARG A 142 -12.78 21.77 1.91
CA ARG A 142 -13.94 20.90 1.75
C ARG A 142 -15.22 21.64 2.17
N THR A 143 -16.31 21.30 1.52
CA THR A 143 -17.67 21.71 1.84
C THR A 143 -18.36 20.65 2.70
N LEU A 144 -19.33 21.07 3.49
CA LEU A 144 -20.27 20.21 4.22
C LEU A 144 -21.33 19.63 3.30
N ASP A 145 -21.62 20.29 2.18
CA ASP A 145 -22.65 19.94 1.21
C ASP A 145 -24.05 19.88 1.86
N VAL A 146 -24.34 20.87 2.72
CA VAL A 146 -25.62 21.01 3.43
C VAL A 146 -26.32 22.31 3.04
N PRO A 147 -27.67 22.38 3.10
CA PRO A 147 -28.37 23.63 2.85
C PRO A 147 -27.94 24.73 3.84
N GLY A 148 -27.68 25.94 3.33
CA GLY A 148 -27.26 27.10 4.11
C GLY A 148 -25.75 27.22 4.36
N GLU A 149 -24.94 26.33 3.79
CA GLU A 149 -23.47 26.47 3.87
C GLU A 149 -22.96 27.76 3.18
N GLU A 150 -23.73 28.31 2.25
CA GLU A 150 -23.47 29.54 1.52
C GLU A 150 -23.67 30.83 2.33
N PHE A 151 -24.25 30.76 3.53
CA PHE A 151 -24.48 31.95 4.35
C PHE A 151 -23.16 32.65 4.74
N PRO A 152 -23.13 33.99 4.82
CA PRO A 152 -21.92 34.77 5.11
C PRO A 152 -21.37 34.54 6.54
N LYS A 153 -22.13 33.87 7.41
CA LYS A 153 -21.70 33.43 8.74
C LYS A 153 -20.85 32.16 8.73
N VAL A 154 -20.71 31.51 7.58
CA VAL A 154 -19.98 30.24 7.43
C VAL A 154 -18.58 30.52 6.87
N PHE A 155 -17.58 30.13 7.64
CA PHE A 155 -16.17 30.38 7.37
C PHE A 155 -15.41 29.08 7.29
N ASN A 156 -14.54 28.94 6.29
CA ASN A 156 -13.64 27.78 6.16
C ASN A 156 -12.22 28.06 6.69
N ARG A 157 -12.00 29.25 7.27
CA ARG A 157 -10.73 29.73 7.84
C ARG A 157 -11.01 30.69 8.99
N LEU A 158 -10.15 30.66 10.01
CA LEU A 158 -10.16 31.62 11.10
C LEU A 158 -9.12 32.72 10.78
N PHE A 159 -9.57 33.98 10.70
CA PHE A 159 -8.72 35.13 10.41
C PHE A 159 -8.34 35.89 11.67
N ASP A 160 -9.32 36.44 12.40
CA ASP A 160 -9.12 37.06 13.71
C ASP A 160 -10.07 36.39 14.72
N PRO A 161 -9.55 35.77 15.80
CA PRO A 161 -10.39 35.23 16.87
C PRO A 161 -11.28 36.27 17.54
N ALA A 162 -10.89 37.55 17.55
CA ALA A 162 -11.66 38.63 18.16
C ALA A 162 -12.98 38.91 17.42
N ASP A 163 -13.11 38.53 16.14
CA ASP A 163 -14.37 38.65 15.39
C ASP A 163 -15.49 37.78 15.98
N ALA A 164 -15.12 36.74 16.74
CA ALA A 164 -16.07 35.90 17.45
C ALA A 164 -16.62 36.54 18.73
N LYS A 165 -16.19 37.76 19.08
CA LYS A 165 -16.58 38.41 20.34
C LYS A 165 -18.09 38.46 20.50
N ASP A 166 -18.56 37.99 21.66
CA ASP A 166 -19.98 37.94 22.05
C ASP A 166 -20.88 37.10 21.12
N LYS A 167 -20.30 36.26 20.25
CA LYS A 167 -21.03 35.39 19.31
C LYS A 167 -21.18 33.95 19.83
N ASP A 168 -22.26 33.30 19.42
CA ASP A 168 -22.47 31.86 19.58
C ASP A 168 -21.81 31.11 18.40
N VAL A 169 -20.64 30.50 18.62
CA VAL A 169 -19.77 29.92 17.57
C VAL A 169 -19.90 28.40 17.51
N LEU A 170 -20.03 27.86 16.30
CA LEU A 170 -19.95 26.43 16.01
C LEU A 170 -18.70 26.13 15.20
N VAL A 171 -17.84 25.23 15.66
CA VAL A 171 -16.69 24.71 14.91
C VAL A 171 -17.00 23.29 14.47
N VAL A 172 -16.95 23.03 13.17
CA VAL A 172 -17.23 21.71 12.59
C VAL A 172 -15.91 21.03 12.22
N GLY A 173 -15.59 19.92 12.86
CA GLY A 173 -14.37 19.16 12.62
C GLY A 173 -13.67 18.69 13.89
N GLY A 174 -12.68 17.80 13.71
CA GLY A 174 -11.91 17.21 14.82
C GLY A 174 -10.44 16.99 14.47
N GLY A 175 -9.92 17.79 13.55
CA GLY A 175 -8.49 17.87 13.23
C GLY A 175 -7.86 19.10 13.90
N ASP A 176 -6.54 19.21 13.83
CA ASP A 176 -5.77 20.24 14.53
C ASP A 176 -6.31 21.66 14.31
N SER A 177 -6.62 22.05 13.07
CA SER A 177 -7.19 23.36 12.74
C SER A 177 -8.55 23.63 13.39
N ALA A 178 -9.39 22.62 13.55
CA ALA A 178 -10.67 22.75 14.24
C ALA A 178 -10.46 23.02 15.74
N LEU A 179 -9.55 22.28 16.36
CA LEU A 179 -9.25 22.44 17.79
C LEU A 179 -8.56 23.78 18.05
N GLU A 180 -7.59 24.17 17.23
CA GLU A 180 -6.97 25.51 17.30
C GLU A 180 -8.02 26.61 17.17
N THR A 181 -8.96 26.48 16.24
CA THR A 181 -10.03 27.46 16.04
C THR A 181 -10.89 27.57 17.29
N ALA A 182 -11.34 26.45 17.84
CA ALA A 182 -12.18 26.44 19.04
C ALA A 182 -11.45 27.00 20.27
N ILE A 183 -10.16 26.69 20.44
CA ILE A 183 -9.33 27.23 21.52
C ILE A 183 -9.24 28.75 21.40
N LEU A 184 -8.86 29.26 20.23
CA LEU A 184 -8.66 30.69 20.00
C LEU A 184 -9.97 31.47 20.12
N THR A 185 -11.07 30.98 19.57
CA THR A 185 -12.36 31.67 19.68
C THR A 185 -12.94 31.61 21.09
N SER A 186 -12.61 30.59 21.89
CA SER A 186 -13.11 30.48 23.27
C SER A 186 -12.63 31.59 24.23
N GLU A 187 -11.62 32.36 23.83
CA GLU A 187 -11.14 33.52 24.60
C GLU A 187 -12.04 34.76 24.41
N TYR A 188 -12.79 34.83 23.31
CA TYR A 188 -13.57 36.00 22.90
C TYR A 188 -15.08 35.71 22.79
N ALA A 189 -15.44 34.52 22.34
CA ALA A 189 -16.80 34.14 22.03
C ALA A 189 -17.67 34.00 23.28
N LYS A 190 -18.96 34.26 23.12
CA LYS A 190 -19.96 34.03 24.17
C LYS A 190 -20.11 32.53 24.46
N SER A 191 -20.13 31.72 23.40
CA SER A 191 -20.13 30.26 23.51
C SER A 191 -19.43 29.64 22.31
N VAL A 192 -18.74 28.51 22.54
CA VAL A 192 -18.12 27.73 21.47
C VAL A 192 -18.61 26.29 21.57
N SER A 193 -19.14 25.76 20.48
CA SER A 193 -19.47 24.34 20.33
C SER A 193 -18.61 23.69 19.27
N ILE A 194 -18.16 22.45 19.48
CA ILE A 194 -17.48 21.64 18.46
C ILE A 194 -18.40 20.51 18.03
N SER A 195 -18.76 20.45 16.76
CA SER A 195 -19.44 19.30 16.16
C SER A 195 -18.44 18.40 15.46
N TYR A 196 -18.42 17.12 15.85
CA TYR A 196 -17.53 16.14 15.24
C TYR A 196 -18.16 14.76 15.10
N ARG A 197 -18.19 14.26 13.86
CA ARG A 197 -18.83 13.00 13.46
C ARG A 197 -18.27 11.70 14.06
N LYS A 198 -17.27 11.76 14.92
CA LYS A 198 -16.62 10.58 15.51
C LYS A 198 -16.66 10.66 17.04
N PRO A 199 -16.52 9.53 17.74
CA PRO A 199 -16.51 9.51 19.20
C PRO A 199 -15.26 10.13 19.84
N SER A 200 -14.13 10.23 19.11
CA SER A 200 -12.87 10.77 19.63
C SER A 200 -12.00 11.44 18.57
N PHE A 201 -11.18 12.41 18.99
CA PHE A 201 -10.27 13.18 18.13
C PHE A 201 -9.11 12.32 17.60
N ALA A 202 -9.32 11.65 16.46
CA ALA A 202 -8.33 10.74 15.89
C ALA A 202 -7.17 11.40 15.12
N ARG A 203 -7.21 12.73 14.90
CA ARG A 203 -6.30 13.44 13.98
C ARG A 203 -5.63 14.67 14.59
N ALA A 204 -6.05 15.09 15.77
CA ALA A 204 -5.51 16.28 16.41
C ALA A 204 -4.19 15.95 17.12
N LYS A 205 -3.33 16.95 17.31
CA LYS A 205 -2.17 16.80 18.20
C LYS A 205 -2.66 16.67 19.63
N GLU A 206 -2.03 15.80 20.43
CA GLU A 206 -2.40 15.54 21.82
C GLU A 206 -2.49 16.83 22.64
N GLY A 207 -1.49 17.72 22.50
CA GLY A 207 -1.48 19.00 23.22
C GLY A 207 -2.68 19.92 22.93
N ASN A 208 -3.25 19.88 21.73
CA ASN A 208 -4.46 20.65 21.39
C ASN A 208 -5.73 19.95 21.92
N ALA A 209 -5.77 18.61 21.87
CA ALA A 209 -6.86 17.84 22.44
C ALA A 209 -6.97 18.05 23.97
N ASP A 210 -5.85 18.07 24.67
CA ASP A 210 -5.79 18.32 26.11
C ASP A 210 -6.27 19.73 26.47
N LYS A 211 -5.89 20.75 25.69
CA LYS A 211 -6.36 22.13 25.88
C LYS A 211 -7.87 22.23 25.72
N VAL A 212 -8.44 21.63 24.67
CA VAL A 212 -9.90 21.59 24.47
C VAL A 212 -10.57 20.90 25.66
N LYS A 213 -10.04 19.77 26.14
CA LYS A 213 -10.60 19.07 27.30
C LYS A 213 -10.67 19.96 28.55
N ARG A 214 -9.62 20.72 28.83
CA ARG A 214 -9.62 21.71 29.94
C ARG A 214 -10.66 22.81 29.74
N LEU A 215 -10.83 23.31 28.51
CA LEU A 215 -11.86 24.32 28.20
C LEU A 215 -13.28 23.77 28.36
N VAL A 216 -13.48 22.47 28.10
CA VAL A 216 -14.76 21.79 28.36
C VAL A 216 -15.03 21.67 29.85
N GLU A 217 -14.04 21.28 30.64
CA GLU A 217 -14.13 21.25 32.12
C GLU A 217 -14.43 22.63 32.71
N GLN A 218 -13.98 23.70 32.04
CA GLN A 218 -14.28 25.10 32.38
C GLN A 218 -15.63 25.61 31.83
N ASN A 219 -16.43 24.77 31.16
CA ASN A 219 -17.67 25.14 30.47
C ASN A 219 -17.51 26.24 29.39
N LYS A 220 -16.30 26.46 28.88
CA LYS A 220 -16.03 27.42 27.79
C LYS A 220 -16.29 26.83 26.40
N VAL A 221 -16.15 25.52 26.27
CA VAL A 221 -16.37 24.78 25.02
C VAL A 221 -17.34 23.62 25.26
N LYS A 222 -18.35 23.48 24.40
CA LYS A 222 -19.27 22.34 24.38
C LYS A 222 -18.86 21.35 23.30
N LEU A 223 -18.67 20.08 23.66
CA LEU A 223 -18.38 19.02 22.69
C LEU A 223 -19.67 18.31 22.27
N LEU A 224 -19.91 18.25 20.96
CA LEU A 224 -20.99 17.53 20.32
C LEU A 224 -20.37 16.43 19.46
N MET A 225 -19.99 15.34 20.13
CA MET A 225 -19.38 14.18 19.49
C MET A 225 -20.43 13.32 18.80
N GLU A 226 -20.01 12.55 17.80
CA GLU A 226 -20.90 11.70 16.99
C GLU A 226 -22.06 12.47 16.36
N THR A 227 -21.79 13.73 15.98
CA THR A 227 -22.77 14.60 15.34
C THR A 227 -22.36 15.04 13.94
N ASN A 228 -23.35 15.28 13.08
CA ASN A 228 -23.18 15.89 11.75
C ASN A 228 -24.08 17.11 11.62
N VAL A 229 -23.58 18.18 11.01
CA VAL A 229 -24.44 19.31 10.62
C VAL A 229 -25.35 18.86 9.49
N ASN A 230 -26.65 19.12 9.61
CA ASN A 230 -27.66 18.75 8.62
C ASN A 230 -28.17 19.96 7.83
N GLU A 231 -28.31 21.13 8.48
CA GLU A 231 -28.80 22.37 7.85
C GLU A 231 -28.25 23.58 8.63
N ILE A 232 -27.87 24.65 7.91
CA ILE A 232 -27.48 25.93 8.49
C ILE A 232 -28.56 26.96 8.14
N LYS A 233 -28.99 27.76 9.12
CA LYS A 233 -29.94 28.86 8.94
C LYS A 233 -29.29 30.17 9.43
N GLU A 234 -29.95 31.28 9.17
CA GLU A 234 -29.44 32.62 9.53
C GLU A 234 -29.13 32.75 11.03
N ASP A 235 -29.99 32.23 11.90
CA ASP A 235 -29.93 32.39 13.37
C ASP A 235 -29.58 31.10 14.14
N ARG A 236 -29.56 29.96 13.46
CA ARG A 236 -29.38 28.64 14.09
C ARG A 236 -28.72 27.62 13.16
N VAL A 237 -28.25 26.51 13.72
CA VAL A 237 -27.75 25.34 12.99
C VAL A 237 -28.48 24.10 13.50
N ILE A 238 -28.89 23.23 12.59
CA ILE A 238 -29.49 21.93 12.89
C ILE A 238 -28.41 20.87 12.78
N ILE A 239 -28.19 20.18 13.89
CA ILE A 239 -27.21 19.10 14.02
C ILE A 239 -27.95 17.79 14.27
N GLU A 240 -27.50 16.70 13.67
CA GLU A 240 -28.04 15.36 13.88
C GLU A 240 -27.01 14.50 14.63
N SER A 241 -27.43 13.85 15.72
CA SER A 241 -26.63 12.88 16.46
C SER A 241 -26.62 11.51 15.79
N SER A 242 -25.74 10.60 16.22
CA SER A 242 -25.72 9.19 15.79
C SER A 242 -27.06 8.49 15.97
N ASP A 243 -27.86 8.93 16.95
CA ASP A 243 -29.17 8.36 17.30
C ASP A 243 -30.32 9.00 16.49
N LYS A 244 -29.98 9.79 15.47
CA LYS A 244 -30.92 10.56 14.61
C LYS A 244 -31.73 11.62 15.35
N GLU A 245 -31.27 12.02 16.54
CA GLU A 245 -31.85 13.15 17.25
C GLU A 245 -31.40 14.46 16.61
N LYS A 246 -32.34 15.34 16.29
CA LYS A 246 -32.06 16.66 15.75
C LYS A 246 -31.95 17.68 16.89
N ILE A 247 -30.81 18.34 16.95
CA ILE A 247 -30.48 19.36 17.93
C ILE A 247 -30.43 20.70 17.19
N GLU A 248 -31.31 21.64 17.57
CA GLU A 248 -31.23 23.03 17.11
C GLU A 248 -30.31 23.83 18.04
N LEU A 249 -29.30 24.47 17.47
CA LEU A 249 -28.39 25.34 18.18
C LEU A 249 -28.51 26.76 17.67
N LYS A 250 -28.83 27.71 18.56
CA LYS A 250 -28.62 29.12 18.26
C LYS A 250 -27.15 29.33 17.88
N ASN A 251 -26.92 30.04 16.78
CA ASN A 251 -25.59 30.17 16.23
C ASN A 251 -25.47 31.46 15.44
N ASP A 252 -24.36 32.17 15.61
CA ASP A 252 -24.04 33.38 14.87
C ASP A 252 -22.89 33.18 13.88
N MET A 253 -21.98 32.24 14.14
CA MET A 253 -20.83 31.95 13.27
C MET A 253 -20.53 30.45 13.20
N VAL A 254 -20.24 29.95 12.00
CA VAL A 254 -19.85 28.55 11.76
C VAL A 254 -18.46 28.50 11.16
N PHE A 255 -17.58 27.69 11.72
CA PHE A 255 -16.25 27.41 11.17
C PHE A 255 -16.16 25.97 10.64
N THR A 256 -16.13 25.79 9.32
CA THR A 256 -16.05 24.48 8.64
C THR A 256 -14.59 24.01 8.51
N MET A 257 -14.04 23.50 9.61
CA MET A 257 -12.64 23.05 9.73
C MET A 257 -12.46 21.55 9.40
N ILE A 258 -13.03 21.13 8.26
CA ILE A 258 -13.12 19.71 7.83
C ILE A 258 -11.99 19.27 6.89
N GLY A 259 -11.01 20.14 6.69
CA GLY A 259 -9.81 19.90 5.88
C GLY A 259 -9.95 20.40 4.44
N ARG A 260 -8.97 20.04 3.61
CA ARG A 260 -8.84 20.53 2.24
C ARG A 260 -8.77 19.38 1.25
N GLU A 261 -9.18 19.64 0.02
CA GLU A 261 -9.04 18.74 -1.11
C GLU A 261 -7.70 18.94 -1.80
N LEU A 262 -7.16 17.84 -2.33
CA LEU A 262 -5.99 17.92 -3.19
C LEU A 262 -6.43 18.47 -4.56
N PRO A 263 -5.60 19.26 -5.26
CA PRO A 263 -5.93 19.81 -6.58
C PRO A 263 -5.81 18.73 -7.68
N THR A 264 -6.43 17.56 -7.48
CA THR A 264 -6.39 16.41 -8.39
C THR A 264 -7.00 16.74 -9.74
N GLU A 265 -8.08 17.53 -9.75
CA GLU A 265 -8.73 17.96 -10.99
C GLU A 265 -7.79 18.77 -11.89
N PHE A 266 -7.01 19.68 -11.31
CA PHE A 266 -5.99 20.46 -12.05
C PHE A 266 -4.93 19.54 -12.67
N PHE A 267 -4.43 18.56 -11.90
CA PHE A 267 -3.45 17.59 -12.40
C PHE A 267 -4.03 16.71 -13.52
N ASN A 268 -5.26 16.22 -13.35
CA ASN A 268 -5.96 15.41 -14.35
C ASN A 268 -6.21 16.20 -15.65
N LYS A 269 -6.73 17.42 -15.53
CA LYS A 269 -6.90 18.32 -16.69
C LYS A 269 -5.56 18.55 -17.38
N SER A 270 -4.48 18.74 -16.63
CA SER A 270 -3.14 18.96 -17.18
C SER A 270 -2.41 17.68 -17.61
N ASN A 271 -3.07 16.52 -17.59
CA ASN A 271 -2.47 15.21 -17.89
C ASN A 271 -1.20 14.89 -17.08
N ILE A 272 -1.12 15.42 -15.86
CA ILE A 272 0.00 15.20 -14.94
C ILE A 272 -0.28 13.91 -14.18
N LYS A 273 0.53 12.89 -14.44
CA LYS A 273 0.41 11.60 -13.76
C LYS A 273 0.77 11.73 -12.29
N MET A 274 -0.18 11.39 -11.41
CA MET A 274 0.05 11.35 -9.97
C MET A 274 0.72 10.03 -9.57
N GLU A 275 1.67 10.12 -8.64
CA GLU A 275 2.31 8.93 -8.09
C GLU A 275 1.28 8.10 -7.32
N GLY A 276 1.25 6.78 -7.55
CA GLY A 276 0.24 5.88 -7.01
C GLY A 276 -0.81 5.43 -8.03
N GLU A 277 -0.94 6.10 -9.17
CA GLU A 277 -1.91 5.72 -10.20
C GLU A 277 -1.38 4.67 -11.19
N LEU A 278 -2.13 3.57 -11.32
CA LEU A 278 -1.86 2.56 -12.33
C LEU A 278 -2.24 3.09 -13.72
N SER A 279 -1.26 3.09 -14.63
CA SER A 279 -1.51 3.37 -16.04
C SER A 279 -2.43 2.31 -16.66
N LEU A 280 -3.06 2.60 -17.80
CA LEU A 280 -3.88 1.61 -18.50
C LEU A 280 -3.08 0.33 -18.80
N ILE A 281 -1.82 0.47 -19.25
CA ILE A 281 -0.92 -0.67 -19.49
C ILE A 281 -0.68 -1.46 -18.20
N SER A 282 -0.46 -0.79 -17.08
CA SER A 282 -0.30 -1.45 -15.77
C SER A 282 -1.56 -2.18 -15.32
N LYS A 283 -2.75 -1.63 -15.59
CA LYS A 283 -4.03 -2.31 -15.31
C LYS A 283 -4.20 -3.57 -16.16
N LEU A 284 -3.83 -3.50 -17.44
CA LEU A 284 -3.83 -4.66 -18.34
C LEU A 284 -2.80 -5.72 -17.90
N GLN A 285 -1.61 -5.32 -17.49
CA GLN A 285 -0.61 -6.24 -16.92
C GLN A 285 -1.10 -6.89 -15.62
N PHE A 286 -1.81 -6.14 -14.77
CA PHE A 286 -2.42 -6.69 -13.57
C PHE A 286 -3.49 -7.73 -13.90
N LEU A 287 -4.33 -7.47 -14.91
CA LEU A 287 -5.31 -8.44 -15.40
C LEU A 287 -4.64 -9.70 -15.98
N LEU A 288 -3.54 -9.54 -16.72
CA LEU A 288 -2.75 -10.66 -17.22
C LEU A 288 -2.19 -11.52 -16.07
N LEU A 289 -1.69 -10.90 -15.00
CA LEU A 289 -1.23 -11.62 -13.80
C LEU A 289 -2.37 -12.47 -13.20
N ILE A 290 -3.57 -11.90 -13.08
CA ILE A 290 -4.75 -12.62 -12.59
C ILE A 290 -5.06 -13.80 -13.50
N PHE A 291 -5.00 -13.61 -14.82
CA PHE A 291 -5.23 -14.68 -15.77
C PHE A 291 -4.18 -15.79 -15.66
N ILE A 292 -2.88 -15.47 -15.71
CA ILE A 292 -1.83 -16.49 -15.57
C ILE A 292 -1.95 -17.27 -14.25
N SER A 293 -2.25 -16.57 -13.15
CA SER A 293 -2.47 -17.21 -11.85
C SER A 293 -3.69 -18.14 -11.87
N GLY A 294 -4.76 -17.73 -12.55
CA GLY A 294 -5.95 -18.56 -12.77
C GLY A 294 -5.65 -19.80 -13.60
N VAL A 295 -4.84 -19.71 -14.66
CA VAL A 295 -4.41 -20.88 -15.45
C VAL A 295 -3.68 -21.89 -14.57
N ILE A 296 -2.69 -21.44 -13.80
CA ILE A 296 -1.90 -22.33 -12.93
C ILE A 296 -2.82 -23.08 -11.94
N TYR A 297 -3.79 -22.37 -11.37
CA TYR A 297 -4.62 -22.91 -10.30
C TYR A 297 -5.77 -23.77 -10.81
N PHE A 298 -6.65 -23.19 -11.64
CA PHE A 298 -7.81 -23.90 -12.17
C PHE A 298 -7.35 -25.02 -13.11
N GLY A 299 -6.23 -24.83 -13.81
CA GLY A 299 -5.57 -25.85 -14.62
C GLY A 299 -5.11 -27.06 -13.81
N LYS A 300 -4.48 -26.84 -12.64
CA LYS A 300 -4.09 -27.93 -11.74
C LYS A 300 -5.31 -28.73 -11.24
N SER A 301 -6.40 -28.05 -10.91
CA SER A 301 -7.64 -28.71 -10.44
C SER A 301 -8.39 -29.49 -11.53
N SER A 302 -8.05 -29.27 -12.81
CA SER A 302 -8.69 -29.88 -13.96
C SER A 302 -7.72 -30.75 -14.77
N ALA A 303 -6.58 -31.12 -14.19
CA ALA A 303 -5.55 -31.93 -14.84
C ALA A 303 -6.09 -33.25 -15.42
N ASP A 304 -7.02 -33.92 -14.73
CA ASP A 304 -7.68 -35.13 -15.24
C ASP A 304 -8.51 -34.89 -16.50
N LEU A 305 -9.01 -33.68 -16.69
CA LEU A 305 -9.82 -33.28 -17.83
C LEU A 305 -8.97 -32.76 -18.99
N TYR A 306 -7.82 -32.14 -18.71
CA TYR A 306 -6.82 -31.83 -19.73
C TYR A 306 -6.17 -33.08 -20.35
N LYS A 307 -6.21 -34.24 -19.68
CA LYS A 307 -5.87 -35.53 -20.31
C LYS A 307 -6.76 -35.85 -21.52
N TYR A 308 -8.00 -35.34 -21.57
CA TYR A 308 -8.88 -35.50 -22.75
C TYR A 308 -8.37 -34.71 -23.96
N THR A 309 -7.78 -33.53 -23.74
CA THR A 309 -7.24 -32.67 -24.81
C THR A 309 -5.80 -33.03 -25.19
N LEU A 310 -4.98 -33.48 -24.24
CA LEU A 310 -3.54 -33.77 -24.41
C LEU A 310 -3.20 -35.27 -24.52
N GLY A 311 -4.16 -36.18 -24.30
CA GLY A 311 -3.91 -37.62 -24.21
C GLY A 311 -3.35 -38.06 -22.84
N GLU A 312 -3.32 -39.37 -22.58
CA GLU A 312 -2.98 -39.94 -21.26
C GLU A 312 -1.50 -39.80 -20.87
N LYS A 313 -0.58 -39.63 -21.83
CA LYS A 313 0.85 -39.49 -21.57
C LYS A 313 1.51 -38.52 -22.54
N VAL A 314 2.26 -37.59 -21.98
CA VAL A 314 3.20 -36.74 -22.69
C VAL A 314 4.58 -37.07 -22.12
N ASP A 315 5.32 -37.92 -22.83
CA ASP A 315 6.56 -38.53 -22.32
C ASP A 315 7.75 -37.55 -22.31
N SER A 316 7.68 -36.47 -23.10
CA SER A 316 8.69 -35.41 -23.12
C SER A 316 8.12 -34.02 -23.44
N PHE A 317 8.85 -32.96 -23.09
CA PHE A 317 8.49 -31.59 -23.47
C PHE A 317 8.43 -31.39 -24.99
N SER A 318 9.21 -32.17 -25.75
CA SER A 318 9.16 -32.20 -27.22
C SER A 318 7.84 -32.78 -27.72
N ASP A 319 7.35 -33.85 -27.12
CA ASP A 319 6.08 -34.48 -27.51
C ASP A 319 4.89 -33.56 -27.23
N PHE A 320 4.92 -32.85 -26.10
CA PHE A 320 3.95 -31.79 -25.79
C PHE A 320 3.91 -30.72 -26.88
N PHE A 321 5.09 -30.22 -27.26
CA PHE A 321 5.22 -29.16 -28.25
C PHE A 321 4.77 -29.61 -29.64
N ASN A 322 5.06 -30.86 -30.02
CA ASN A 322 4.59 -31.44 -31.28
C ASN A 322 3.06 -31.60 -31.31
N GLN A 323 2.44 -32.02 -30.20
CA GLN A 323 0.98 -32.13 -30.10
C GLN A 323 0.26 -30.78 -30.26
N LEU A 324 0.85 -29.68 -29.76
CA LEU A 324 0.29 -28.32 -29.89
C LEU A 324 0.10 -27.86 -31.35
N PHE A 325 0.81 -28.46 -32.31
CA PHE A 325 0.67 -28.13 -33.74
C PHE A 325 -0.24 -29.10 -34.51
N THR A 326 -0.86 -30.08 -33.83
CA THR A 326 -1.76 -31.04 -34.47
C THR A 326 -3.18 -30.49 -34.62
N ILE A 327 -3.85 -30.82 -35.73
CA ILE A 327 -5.25 -30.46 -35.98
C ILE A 327 -6.17 -31.10 -34.93
N GLU A 328 -5.85 -32.32 -34.50
CA GLU A 328 -6.62 -33.06 -33.48
C GLU A 328 -6.63 -32.33 -32.13
N PHE A 329 -5.48 -31.80 -31.69
CA PHE A 329 -5.38 -31.01 -30.47
C PHE A 329 -6.27 -29.77 -30.54
N TRP A 330 -6.18 -28.98 -31.61
CA TRP A 330 -6.98 -27.77 -31.77
C TRP A 330 -8.47 -28.07 -31.92
N GLY A 331 -8.83 -29.17 -32.60
CA GLY A 331 -10.21 -29.65 -32.67
C GLY A 331 -10.80 -29.92 -31.29
N LYS A 332 -10.09 -30.73 -30.47
CA LYS A 332 -10.51 -31.04 -29.08
C LYS A 332 -10.49 -29.81 -28.17
N PHE A 333 -9.55 -28.89 -28.35
CA PHE A 333 -9.43 -27.67 -27.57
C PHE A 333 -10.59 -26.71 -27.84
N ILE A 334 -10.94 -26.49 -29.11
CA ILE A 334 -12.06 -25.61 -29.51
C ILE A 334 -13.41 -26.21 -29.10
N SER A 335 -13.56 -27.54 -29.16
CA SER A 335 -14.79 -28.22 -28.74
C SER A 335 -14.91 -28.40 -27.22
N LEU A 336 -13.84 -28.13 -26.45
CA LEU A 336 -13.80 -28.33 -25.00
C LEU A 336 -14.93 -27.59 -24.25
N PRO A 337 -15.28 -26.32 -24.56
CA PRO A 337 -16.38 -25.64 -23.89
C PRO A 337 -17.74 -26.29 -24.12
N ALA A 338 -17.99 -26.77 -25.35
CA ALA A 338 -19.23 -27.45 -25.70
C ALA A 338 -19.33 -28.79 -24.96
N TYR A 339 -18.24 -29.57 -24.97
CA TYR A 339 -18.13 -30.81 -24.21
C TYR A 339 -18.33 -30.59 -22.70
N LEU A 340 -17.68 -29.56 -22.13
CA LEU A 340 -17.84 -29.21 -20.71
C LEU A 340 -19.28 -28.85 -20.36
N LEU A 341 -19.95 -28.06 -21.20
CA LEU A 341 -21.32 -27.62 -20.99
C LEU A 341 -22.30 -28.79 -21.09
N GLU A 342 -22.15 -29.63 -22.12
CA GLU A 342 -22.97 -30.84 -22.33
C GLU A 342 -22.82 -31.81 -21.16
N THR A 343 -21.59 -32.05 -20.71
CA THR A 343 -21.32 -32.94 -19.57
C THR A 343 -21.95 -32.35 -18.29
N LEU A 344 -21.80 -31.04 -18.03
CA LEU A 344 -22.41 -30.35 -16.88
C LEU A 344 -23.94 -30.46 -16.81
N THR A 345 -24.61 -30.55 -17.97
CA THR A 345 -26.07 -30.68 -18.07
C THR A 345 -26.57 -32.13 -18.08
N SER A 346 -25.68 -33.13 -18.00
CA SER A 346 -26.07 -34.54 -18.05
C SER A 346 -26.51 -35.08 -16.68
N ASP A 347 -27.57 -35.90 -16.65
CA ASP A 347 -28.17 -36.46 -15.42
C ASP A 347 -27.25 -37.46 -14.68
N SER A 348 -26.11 -37.83 -15.26
CA SER A 348 -25.17 -38.82 -14.72
C SER A 348 -24.06 -38.24 -13.83
N ILE A 349 -24.02 -36.91 -13.69
CA ILE A 349 -23.01 -36.24 -12.85
C ILE A 349 -23.43 -36.24 -11.38
N ARG A 350 -22.63 -36.92 -10.56
CA ARG A 350 -22.65 -36.70 -9.10
C ARG A 350 -22.30 -35.23 -8.84
N ILE A 351 -23.08 -34.52 -8.00
CA ILE A 351 -22.89 -33.11 -7.57
C ILE A 351 -21.41 -32.76 -7.28
N TRP A 352 -20.63 -33.73 -6.83
CA TRP A 352 -19.22 -33.62 -6.46
C TRP A 352 -18.22 -33.48 -7.61
N SER A 353 -18.54 -33.90 -8.85
CA SER A 353 -17.64 -33.72 -10.02
C SER A 353 -17.88 -32.40 -10.77
N VAL A 354 -19.01 -31.72 -10.52
CA VAL A 354 -19.38 -30.41 -11.10
C VAL A 354 -18.27 -29.37 -10.91
N THR A 355 -17.62 -29.35 -9.75
CA THR A 355 -16.52 -28.42 -9.44
C THR A 355 -15.31 -28.61 -10.36
N LYS A 356 -14.98 -29.84 -10.78
CA LYS A 356 -13.89 -30.10 -11.73
C LYS A 356 -14.19 -29.52 -13.11
N TYR A 357 -15.43 -29.67 -13.58
CA TYR A 357 -15.87 -29.13 -14.88
C TYR A 357 -15.95 -27.60 -14.87
N ILE A 358 -16.48 -26.99 -13.80
CA ILE A 358 -16.46 -25.53 -13.61
C ILE A 358 -15.02 -25.01 -13.60
N ASN A 359 -14.13 -25.65 -12.84
CA ASN A 359 -12.72 -25.25 -12.78
C ASN A 359 -12.05 -25.37 -14.16
N ALA A 360 -12.33 -26.43 -14.93
CA ALA A 360 -11.81 -26.57 -16.28
C ALA A 360 -12.34 -25.49 -17.24
N PHE A 361 -13.62 -25.15 -17.14
CA PHE A 361 -14.22 -24.09 -17.95
C PHE A 361 -13.61 -22.72 -17.64
N VAL A 362 -13.44 -22.41 -16.35
CA VAL A 362 -12.75 -21.18 -15.90
C VAL A 362 -11.29 -21.18 -16.37
N ALA A 363 -10.57 -22.30 -16.23
CA ALA A 363 -9.19 -22.43 -16.70
C ALA A 363 -9.07 -22.17 -18.21
N TYR A 364 -10.00 -22.68 -19.01
CA TYR A 364 -10.04 -22.45 -20.46
C TYR A 364 -10.25 -20.97 -20.82
N ILE A 365 -11.26 -20.31 -20.23
CA ILE A 365 -11.52 -18.87 -20.47
C ILE A 365 -10.31 -18.04 -20.09
N VAL A 366 -9.74 -18.34 -18.93
CA VAL A 366 -8.61 -17.61 -18.37
C VAL A 366 -7.33 -17.84 -19.19
N LEU A 367 -7.14 -19.03 -19.76
CA LEU A 367 -6.04 -19.33 -20.68
C LEU A 367 -6.15 -18.51 -21.97
N ILE A 368 -7.34 -18.46 -22.59
CA ILE A 368 -7.58 -17.62 -23.77
C ILE A 368 -7.32 -16.15 -23.44
N GLY A 369 -7.85 -15.68 -22.31
CA GLY A 369 -7.61 -14.32 -21.83
C GLY A 369 -6.13 -14.01 -21.66
N ALA A 370 -5.36 -14.94 -21.08
CA ALA A 370 -3.91 -14.80 -20.92
C ALA A 370 -3.18 -14.74 -22.28
N LEU A 371 -3.57 -15.56 -23.26
CA LEU A 371 -2.94 -15.59 -24.58
C LEU A 371 -3.23 -14.33 -25.39
N ILE A 372 -4.49 -13.88 -25.45
CA ILE A 372 -4.88 -12.66 -26.18
C ILE A 372 -4.20 -11.44 -25.57
N LEU A 373 -4.36 -11.27 -24.25
CA LEU A 373 -3.83 -10.11 -23.53
C LEU A 373 -2.30 -10.12 -23.48
N GLY A 374 -1.70 -11.30 -23.29
CA GLY A 374 -0.26 -11.50 -23.32
C GLY A 374 0.33 -11.14 -24.68
N SER A 375 -0.28 -11.59 -25.78
CA SER A 375 0.17 -11.27 -27.14
C SER A 375 0.07 -9.77 -27.42
N TYR A 376 -1.03 -9.12 -27.04
CA TYR A 376 -1.20 -7.67 -27.17
C TYR A 376 -0.11 -6.89 -26.40
N LEU A 377 0.12 -7.25 -25.13
CA LEU A 377 1.13 -6.58 -24.30
C LEU A 377 2.55 -6.84 -24.80
N LEU A 378 2.83 -8.03 -25.33
CA LEU A 378 4.12 -8.37 -25.95
C LEU A 378 4.36 -7.54 -27.21
N LEU A 379 3.39 -7.44 -28.12
CA LEU A 379 3.49 -6.61 -29.32
C LEU A 379 3.69 -5.14 -28.96
N ASN A 380 2.95 -4.63 -27.97
CA ASN A 380 3.12 -3.26 -27.49
C ASN A 380 4.50 -3.01 -26.86
N PHE A 381 5.06 -4.03 -26.18
CA PHE A 381 6.42 -3.98 -25.65
C PHE A 381 7.46 -3.97 -26.79
N LEU A 382 7.32 -4.87 -27.77
CA LEU A 382 8.20 -4.98 -28.94
C LEU A 382 8.16 -3.73 -29.84
N LYS A 383 7.05 -2.99 -29.86
CA LYS A 383 6.99 -1.71 -30.59
C LYS A 383 7.81 -0.60 -29.93
N ASN A 384 8.00 -0.66 -28.61
CA ASN A 384 8.56 0.41 -27.79
C ASN A 384 9.83 -0.03 -27.01
N TYR A 385 10.58 -1.02 -27.52
CA TYR A 385 11.69 -1.62 -26.77
C TYR A 385 12.97 -0.76 -26.76
N LYS A 386 13.24 -0.01 -27.83
CA LYS A 386 14.51 0.71 -28.02
C LYS A 386 14.76 1.78 -26.95
N ASP A 387 13.71 2.44 -26.46
CA ASP A 387 13.81 3.46 -25.41
C ASP A 387 13.99 2.88 -23.99
N LYS A 388 13.96 1.55 -23.83
CA LYS A 388 13.95 0.86 -22.52
C LYS A 388 15.24 0.14 -22.18
N PHE A 389 16.17 -0.01 -23.13
CA PHE A 389 17.46 -0.65 -22.90
C PHE A 389 18.54 0.41 -22.64
N ALA A 390 18.84 0.61 -21.36
CA ALA A 390 20.00 1.37 -20.92
C ALA A 390 20.74 0.57 -19.83
N LEU A 391 22.04 0.82 -19.64
CA LEU A 391 22.80 0.24 -18.52
C LEU A 391 22.38 0.92 -17.20
N ASN A 392 21.18 0.59 -16.74
CA ASN A 392 20.58 1.14 -15.52
C ASN A 392 19.93 0.04 -14.67
N TRP A 393 19.53 0.41 -13.46
CA TRP A 393 18.90 -0.49 -12.50
C TRP A 393 17.63 -1.17 -13.04
N GLN A 394 16.83 -0.47 -13.85
CA GLN A 394 15.58 -1.03 -14.39
C GLN A 394 15.87 -2.18 -15.36
N THR A 395 16.86 -2.01 -16.24
CA THR A 395 17.24 -3.07 -17.19
C THR A 395 17.81 -4.29 -16.46
N PHE A 396 18.68 -4.10 -15.45
CA PHE A 396 19.15 -5.20 -14.60
C PHE A 396 17.98 -5.92 -13.91
N LYS A 397 17.07 -5.16 -13.29
CA LYS A 397 15.91 -5.70 -12.58
C LYS A 397 15.02 -6.55 -13.49
N TYR A 398 14.70 -6.07 -14.68
CA TYR A 398 13.88 -6.84 -15.63
C TYR A 398 14.60 -8.08 -16.14
N ALA A 399 15.90 -7.99 -16.44
CA ALA A 399 16.69 -9.17 -16.82
C ALA A 399 16.72 -10.22 -15.70
N TYR A 400 16.87 -9.78 -14.44
CA TYR A 400 16.80 -10.63 -13.26
C TYR A 400 15.44 -11.34 -13.13
N TYR A 401 14.34 -10.63 -13.31
CA TYR A 401 13.00 -11.24 -13.26
C TYR A 401 12.75 -12.23 -14.40
N ILE A 402 13.20 -11.92 -15.62
CA ILE A 402 13.10 -12.83 -16.76
C ILE A 402 13.92 -14.09 -16.50
N PHE A 403 15.14 -13.94 -16.01
CA PHE A 403 16.00 -15.07 -15.64
C PHE A 403 15.35 -15.97 -14.59
N ILE A 404 14.85 -15.39 -13.48
CA ILE A 404 14.14 -16.13 -12.45
C ILE A 404 12.91 -16.83 -13.03
N ALA A 405 12.12 -16.15 -13.85
CA ALA A 405 10.92 -16.73 -14.44
C ALA A 405 11.26 -17.96 -15.30
N ILE A 406 12.25 -17.84 -16.20
CA ILE A 406 12.71 -18.95 -17.04
C ILE A 406 13.23 -20.10 -16.18
N PHE A 407 14.09 -19.80 -15.20
CA PHE A 407 14.68 -20.81 -14.33
C PHE A 407 13.61 -21.56 -13.52
N PHE A 408 12.68 -20.85 -12.88
CA PHE A 408 11.60 -21.48 -12.13
C PHE A 408 10.63 -22.22 -13.02
N SER A 409 10.30 -21.72 -14.21
CA SER A 409 9.52 -22.50 -15.17
C SER A 409 10.23 -23.81 -15.50
N TYR A 410 11.54 -23.79 -15.76
CA TYR A 410 12.30 -25.00 -16.03
C TYR A 410 12.32 -25.96 -14.84
N VAL A 411 12.67 -25.51 -13.63
CA VAL A 411 12.74 -26.35 -12.43
C VAL A 411 11.36 -26.85 -11.99
N PHE A 412 10.34 -26.00 -12.06
CA PHE A 412 8.99 -26.35 -11.62
C PHE A 412 8.31 -27.31 -12.60
N PHE A 413 8.27 -26.99 -13.89
CA PHE A 413 7.65 -27.89 -14.89
C PHE A 413 8.52 -29.14 -15.11
N GLY A 414 9.84 -28.97 -15.19
CA GLY A 414 10.83 -30.05 -15.26
C GLY A 414 10.68 -31.05 -14.13
N GLY A 415 10.72 -30.59 -12.87
CA GLY A 415 10.58 -31.49 -11.72
C GLY A 415 9.17 -32.07 -11.56
N ARG A 416 8.12 -31.31 -11.88
CA ARG A 416 6.72 -31.73 -11.66
C ARG A 416 6.25 -32.77 -12.66
N TYR A 417 6.61 -32.62 -13.93
CA TYR A 417 6.12 -33.44 -15.04
C TYR A 417 7.17 -34.41 -15.57
N PHE A 418 8.45 -34.07 -15.46
CA PHE A 418 9.55 -34.84 -16.06
C PHE A 418 10.56 -35.36 -15.03
N GLY A 419 10.34 -35.13 -13.73
CA GLY A 419 11.24 -35.58 -12.66
C GLY A 419 12.64 -34.96 -12.69
N ILE A 420 12.82 -33.84 -13.42
CA ILE A 420 14.12 -33.19 -13.56
C ILE A 420 14.51 -32.49 -12.26
N GLU A 421 15.66 -32.86 -11.69
CA GLU A 421 16.31 -32.16 -10.59
C GLU A 421 17.55 -31.42 -11.09
N VAL A 422 17.61 -30.12 -10.84
CA VAL A 422 18.77 -29.29 -11.19
C VAL A 422 19.80 -29.39 -10.07
N PHE A 423 20.99 -29.90 -10.40
CA PHE A 423 22.07 -30.18 -9.45
C PHE A 423 21.68 -31.13 -8.29
N GLY A 424 20.75 -32.07 -8.54
CA GLY A 424 20.26 -32.99 -7.50
C GLY A 424 19.54 -32.29 -6.34
N LYS A 425 18.96 -31.12 -6.61
CA LYS A 425 18.21 -30.32 -5.65
C LYS A 425 16.75 -30.19 -6.06
N SER A 426 15.89 -30.23 -5.04
CA SER A 426 14.44 -30.13 -5.19
C SER A 426 13.99 -28.71 -5.56
N GLN A 427 12.74 -28.60 -5.99
CA GLN A 427 12.12 -27.32 -6.34
C GLN A 427 12.07 -26.35 -5.14
N SER A 428 11.83 -26.88 -3.93
CA SER A 428 11.78 -26.10 -2.69
C SER A 428 13.13 -25.48 -2.34
N PHE A 429 14.23 -26.21 -2.57
CA PHE A 429 15.58 -25.66 -2.37
C PHE A 429 15.80 -24.42 -3.24
N TRP A 430 15.48 -24.51 -4.53
CA TRP A 430 15.65 -23.40 -5.47
C TRP A 430 14.73 -22.22 -5.14
N TYR A 431 13.49 -22.49 -4.70
CA TYR A 431 12.59 -21.47 -4.18
C TYR A 431 13.24 -20.64 -3.07
N THR A 432 13.70 -21.30 -2.01
CA THR A 432 14.31 -20.65 -0.87
C THR A 432 15.63 -19.95 -1.21
N ALA A 433 16.43 -20.53 -2.12
CA ALA A 433 17.67 -19.95 -2.61
C ALA A 433 17.43 -18.62 -3.33
N PHE A 434 16.57 -18.60 -4.35
CA PHE A 434 16.27 -17.37 -5.10
C PHE A 434 15.51 -16.34 -4.27
N TYR A 435 14.68 -16.77 -3.32
CA TYR A 435 14.05 -15.86 -2.37
C TYR A 435 15.12 -15.12 -1.55
N SER A 436 16.13 -15.85 -1.06
CA SER A 436 17.26 -15.30 -0.30
C SER A 436 18.15 -14.39 -1.15
N VAL A 437 18.47 -14.79 -2.39
CA VAL A 437 19.22 -13.96 -3.35
C VAL A 437 18.46 -12.68 -3.69
N THR A 438 17.14 -12.75 -3.87
CA THR A 438 16.31 -11.58 -4.15
C THR A 438 16.36 -10.57 -3.01
N ILE A 439 16.18 -11.03 -1.76
CA ILE A 439 16.28 -10.16 -0.58
C ILE A 439 17.68 -9.55 -0.45
N LEU A 440 18.74 -10.32 -0.74
CA LEU A 440 20.12 -9.82 -0.73
C LEU A 440 20.33 -8.72 -1.78
N VAL A 441 20.05 -9.00 -3.05
CA VAL A 441 20.31 -8.08 -4.17
C VAL A 441 19.51 -6.78 -4.02
N PHE A 442 18.20 -6.88 -3.75
CA PHE A 442 17.34 -5.71 -3.59
C PHE A 442 17.59 -5.00 -2.25
N GLY A 443 17.99 -5.73 -1.21
CA GLY A 443 18.38 -5.17 0.08
C GLY A 443 19.66 -4.34 -0.01
N LEU A 444 20.70 -4.84 -0.69
CA LEU A 444 21.93 -4.08 -0.94
C LEU A 444 21.64 -2.81 -1.75
N ARG A 445 20.77 -2.90 -2.77
CA ARG A 445 20.30 -1.72 -3.52
C ARG A 445 19.59 -0.72 -2.61
N ARG A 446 18.68 -1.17 -1.74
CA ARG A 446 17.95 -0.31 -0.79
C ARG A 446 18.91 0.46 0.12
N ILE A 447 19.94 -0.19 0.65
CA ILE A 447 20.97 0.45 1.50
C ILE A 447 21.73 1.51 0.71
N HIS A 448 22.08 1.21 -0.55
CA HIS A 448 22.80 2.15 -1.41
C HIS A 448 21.96 3.38 -1.79
N VAL A 449 20.66 3.22 -2.05
CA VAL A 449 19.76 4.34 -2.43
C VAL A 449 19.38 5.20 -1.23
N LYS A 450 19.18 4.59 -0.05
CA LYS A 450 18.75 5.28 1.17
C LYS A 450 19.73 4.97 2.31
N PRO A 451 20.91 5.62 2.36
CA PRO A 451 21.99 5.26 3.28
C PRO A 451 21.77 5.81 4.71
N THR A 452 20.62 5.54 5.31
CA THR A 452 20.36 5.89 6.72
C THR A 452 20.76 4.73 7.65
N ARG A 453 21.19 5.05 8.88
CA ARG A 453 21.55 4.03 9.89
C ARG A 453 20.41 3.03 10.12
N TYR A 454 19.18 3.53 10.23
CA TYR A 454 17.99 2.70 10.42
C TYR A 454 17.81 1.69 9.28
N ILE A 455 17.82 2.14 8.02
CA ILE A 455 17.60 1.27 6.84
C ILE A 455 18.71 0.23 6.72
N LYS A 456 19.96 0.62 7.01
CA LYS A 456 21.10 -0.30 7.01
C LYS A 456 20.91 -1.44 8.00
N TYR A 457 20.62 -1.15 9.28
CA TYR A 457 20.45 -2.20 10.29
C TYR A 457 19.21 -3.05 10.04
N GLN A 458 18.09 -2.44 9.65
CA GLN A 458 16.87 -3.17 9.33
C GLN A 458 17.10 -4.16 8.19
N THR A 459 17.72 -3.69 7.11
CA THR A 459 17.91 -4.51 5.91
C THR A 459 18.90 -5.65 6.17
N TRP A 460 19.98 -5.42 6.93
CA TRP A 460 20.89 -6.50 7.32
C TRP A 460 20.23 -7.54 8.22
N SER A 461 19.39 -7.12 9.19
CA SER A 461 18.60 -8.04 10.01
C SER A 461 17.75 -8.97 9.14
N LEU A 462 17.04 -8.39 8.16
CA LEU A 462 16.17 -9.12 7.25
C LEU A 462 16.95 -10.08 6.33
N ILE A 463 18.10 -9.64 5.79
CA ILE A 463 18.99 -10.48 4.98
C ILE A 463 19.51 -11.66 5.80
N LEU A 464 19.99 -11.42 7.02
CA LEU A 464 20.57 -12.46 7.88
C LEU A 464 19.52 -13.47 8.31
N ILE A 465 18.32 -13.02 8.67
CA ILE A 465 17.23 -13.92 9.07
C ILE A 465 16.71 -14.72 7.87
N GLN A 466 16.70 -14.15 6.66
CA GLN A 466 16.36 -14.93 5.48
C GLN A 466 17.45 -15.95 5.12
N ALA A 467 18.73 -15.54 5.14
CA ALA A 467 19.82 -16.39 4.69
C ALA A 467 20.17 -17.50 5.68
N LEU A 468 20.19 -17.21 6.99
CA LEU A 468 20.67 -18.15 7.99
C LEU A 468 19.59 -19.16 8.40
N PRO A 469 18.56 -18.81 9.20
CA PRO A 469 17.59 -19.78 9.69
C PRO A 469 16.61 -20.27 8.63
N LEU A 470 16.39 -19.51 7.56
CA LEU A 470 15.43 -19.87 6.52
C LEU A 470 16.05 -20.45 5.25
N PHE A 471 17.38 -20.56 5.14
CA PHE A 471 18.01 -21.21 3.98
C PHE A 471 19.20 -22.07 4.38
N ILE A 472 20.27 -21.46 4.92
CA ILE A 472 21.53 -22.16 5.22
C ILE A 472 21.31 -23.28 6.26
N LEU A 473 20.56 -23.02 7.33
CA LEU A 473 20.31 -24.02 8.37
C LEU A 473 19.56 -25.26 7.84
N PRO A 474 18.34 -25.14 7.29
CA PRO A 474 17.56 -26.29 6.84
C PRO A 474 18.17 -27.02 5.63
N GLU A 475 18.79 -26.30 4.69
CA GLU A 475 19.22 -26.88 3.41
C GLU A 475 20.66 -27.42 3.43
N PHE A 476 21.50 -26.95 4.35
CA PHE A 476 22.91 -27.34 4.43
C PHE A 476 23.33 -27.82 5.82
N VAL A 477 23.13 -26.99 6.86
CA VAL A 477 23.70 -27.25 8.19
C VAL A 477 23.04 -28.45 8.86
N PHE A 478 21.72 -28.48 9.01
CA PHE A 478 21.05 -29.60 9.68
C PHE A 478 21.21 -30.93 8.93
N PRO A 479 21.08 -30.99 7.59
CA PRO A 479 21.40 -32.21 6.84
C PRO A 479 22.84 -32.68 7.05
N PHE A 480 23.81 -31.77 7.07
CA PHE A 480 25.21 -32.11 7.33
C PHE A 480 25.40 -32.64 8.77
N LEU A 481 24.86 -31.94 9.77
CA LEU A 481 24.94 -32.35 11.18
C LEU A 481 24.26 -33.72 11.41
N GLY A 482 23.16 -34.00 10.71
CA GLY A 482 22.50 -35.30 10.74
C GLY A 482 23.36 -36.41 10.14
N LYS A 483 24.02 -36.15 9.00
CA LYS A 483 24.92 -37.13 8.35
C LYS A 483 26.13 -37.51 9.20
N ILE A 484 26.70 -36.55 9.92
CA ILE A 484 27.86 -36.80 10.81
C ILE A 484 27.44 -37.32 12.20
N GLY A 485 26.15 -37.53 12.45
CA GLY A 485 25.63 -38.00 13.74
C GLY A 485 25.65 -36.96 14.87
N ALA A 486 25.98 -35.70 14.59
CA ALA A 486 26.07 -34.64 15.60
C ALA A 486 24.70 -34.21 16.15
N LEU A 487 23.61 -34.56 15.48
CA LEU A 487 22.23 -34.34 15.98
C LEU A 487 21.75 -35.42 16.96
N GLY A 488 22.59 -36.41 17.28
CA GLY A 488 22.27 -37.53 18.16
C GLY A 488 21.75 -38.76 17.41
N GLY A 489 21.40 -39.81 18.15
CA GLY A 489 20.86 -41.05 17.58
C GLY A 489 19.43 -40.90 17.05
N GLU A 490 18.98 -41.82 16.21
CA GLU A 490 17.66 -41.77 15.55
C GLU A 490 16.47 -41.72 16.54
N ASN A 491 16.64 -42.31 17.72
CA ASN A 491 15.65 -42.29 18.81
C ASN A 491 15.84 -41.10 19.78
N GLY A 492 16.79 -40.21 19.51
CA GLY A 492 17.09 -39.05 20.35
C GLY A 492 16.02 -37.96 20.27
N PHE A 493 16.02 -37.05 21.25
CA PHE A 493 15.07 -35.93 21.30
C PHE A 493 15.04 -35.11 20.00
N VAL A 494 16.20 -34.88 19.36
CA VAL A 494 16.28 -34.08 18.14
C VAL A 494 15.54 -34.74 16.98
N PHE A 495 15.77 -36.02 16.70
CA PHE A 495 15.09 -36.72 15.59
C PHE A 495 13.65 -37.13 15.92
N THR A 496 13.27 -37.24 17.18
CA THR A 496 11.88 -37.56 17.57
C THR A 496 11.00 -36.33 17.72
N GLN A 497 11.52 -35.22 18.25
CA GLN A 497 10.75 -34.02 18.60
C GLN A 497 11.04 -32.82 17.69
N VAL A 498 12.27 -32.63 17.23
CA VAL A 498 12.64 -31.44 16.45
C VAL A 498 12.57 -31.70 14.95
N PHE A 499 13.11 -32.83 14.49
CA PHE A 499 13.20 -33.24 13.09
C PHE A 499 12.73 -34.69 12.87
N PRO A 500 11.44 -35.01 13.13
CA PRO A 500 10.86 -36.31 12.81
C PRO A 500 11.08 -36.67 11.35
N ASN A 501 11.52 -37.90 11.07
CA ASN A 501 11.82 -38.41 9.73
C ASN A 501 12.81 -37.50 8.95
N GLN A 502 13.78 -36.91 9.65
CA GLN A 502 14.76 -35.98 9.06
C GLN A 502 14.12 -34.76 8.38
N SER A 503 12.95 -34.32 8.86
CA SER A 503 12.21 -33.16 8.35
C SER A 503 12.85 -31.83 8.76
N TYR A 504 14.07 -31.55 8.29
CA TYR A 504 14.83 -30.34 8.66
C TYR A 504 14.12 -29.03 8.31
N TRP A 505 13.24 -29.04 7.31
CA TRP A 505 12.38 -27.92 6.92
C TRP A 505 11.49 -27.41 8.06
N ARG A 506 11.19 -28.22 9.09
CA ARG A 506 10.41 -27.79 10.26
C ARG A 506 11.07 -26.61 10.99
N SER A 507 12.40 -26.47 10.86
CA SER A 507 13.16 -25.33 11.39
C SER A 507 12.71 -23.97 10.86
N TYR A 508 11.98 -23.90 9.74
CA TYR A 508 11.33 -22.66 9.30
C TYR A 508 10.42 -22.07 10.38
N GLY A 509 9.85 -22.89 11.27
CA GLY A 509 9.06 -22.45 12.43
C GLY A 509 9.83 -21.62 13.46
N ILE A 510 11.17 -21.66 13.48
CA ILE A 510 11.99 -20.80 14.36
C ILE A 510 11.74 -19.32 14.04
N VAL A 511 11.51 -19.00 12.78
CA VAL A 511 11.25 -17.63 12.32
C VAL A 511 9.78 -17.45 11.98
N LEU A 512 9.14 -18.40 11.29
CA LEU A 512 7.75 -18.29 10.86
C LEU A 512 6.83 -18.76 11.98
N ALA A 513 6.37 -17.81 12.81
CA ALA A 513 5.44 -18.10 13.90
C ALA A 513 4.05 -18.51 13.42
N TRP A 514 3.29 -19.18 14.29
CA TRP A 514 1.85 -19.38 14.07
C TRP A 514 1.13 -18.02 14.02
N PRO A 515 0.09 -17.83 13.20
CA PRO A 515 -0.52 -18.80 12.29
C PRO A 515 0.10 -18.85 10.88
N LEU A 516 1.27 -18.24 10.65
CA LEU A 516 1.88 -18.22 9.32
C LEU A 516 2.46 -19.59 8.93
N ASN A 517 3.05 -20.33 9.88
CA ASN A 517 3.53 -21.69 9.65
C ASN A 517 2.60 -22.73 10.27
N PHE A 518 1.56 -23.11 9.53
CA PHE A 518 0.58 -24.09 9.99
C PHE A 518 1.11 -25.54 10.00
N SER A 519 2.16 -25.80 9.20
CA SER A 519 2.66 -27.16 8.95
C SER A 519 3.22 -27.87 10.19
N ASN A 520 3.78 -27.12 11.15
CA ASN A 520 4.29 -27.65 12.42
C ASN A 520 3.19 -28.09 13.40
N LEU A 521 1.94 -27.69 13.15
CA LEU A 521 0.78 -27.95 14.02
C LEU A 521 -0.32 -28.80 13.33
N TYR A 522 -0.11 -29.27 12.10
CA TYR A 522 -1.17 -29.97 11.36
C TYR A 522 -0.71 -31.24 10.63
N ASN A 523 0.49 -31.28 10.04
CA ASN A 523 0.91 -32.43 9.25
C ASN A 523 1.30 -33.62 10.13
N GLY A 524 0.69 -34.80 9.89
CA GLY A 524 1.11 -36.18 10.20
C GLY A 524 1.44 -36.56 11.64
N ASN A 525 2.25 -35.77 12.36
CA ASN A 525 2.61 -35.94 13.76
C ASN A 525 3.03 -34.58 14.35
N ILE A 526 2.19 -34.02 15.23
CA ILE A 526 2.56 -32.85 16.04
C ILE A 526 3.50 -33.32 17.14
N THR A 527 4.73 -32.83 17.13
CA THR A 527 5.69 -33.08 18.21
C THR A 527 5.42 -32.13 19.37
N THR A 528 5.62 -32.58 20.61
CA THR A 528 5.49 -31.76 21.81
C THR A 528 6.39 -30.52 21.76
N PHE A 529 7.61 -30.64 21.23
CA PHE A 529 8.52 -29.51 21.03
C PHE A 529 7.90 -28.40 20.17
N TRP A 530 7.48 -28.70 18.94
CA TRP A 530 6.92 -27.70 18.05
C TRP A 530 5.60 -27.11 18.54
N LEU A 531 4.79 -27.87 19.28
CA LEU A 531 3.58 -27.36 19.92
C LEU A 531 3.92 -26.28 20.96
N ILE A 532 4.79 -26.61 21.93
CA ILE A 532 5.20 -25.69 23.00
C ILE A 532 5.92 -24.49 22.40
N PHE A 533 6.88 -24.72 21.50
CA PHE A 533 7.66 -23.66 20.88
C PHE A 533 6.75 -22.66 20.14
N SER A 534 5.81 -23.14 19.32
CA SER A 534 4.91 -22.27 18.56
C SER A 534 4.00 -21.44 19.47
N LEU A 535 3.51 -22.02 20.57
CA LEU A 535 2.70 -21.31 21.57
C LEU A 535 3.51 -20.23 22.28
N VAL A 536 4.71 -20.56 22.78
CA VAL A 536 5.57 -19.61 23.49
C VAL A 536 6.03 -18.48 22.55
N GLN A 537 6.46 -18.81 21.34
CA GLN A 537 6.84 -17.84 20.32
C GLN A 537 5.70 -16.85 20.02
N THR A 538 4.50 -17.37 19.77
CA THR A 538 3.35 -16.58 19.36
C THR A 538 2.75 -15.77 20.51
N PHE A 539 2.56 -16.37 21.68
CA PHE A 539 1.79 -15.76 22.77
C PHE A 539 2.64 -15.15 23.88
N VAL A 540 3.97 -15.35 23.87
CA VAL A 540 4.89 -14.75 24.84
C VAL A 540 5.88 -13.82 24.15
N PHE A 541 6.72 -14.36 23.24
CA PHE A 541 7.81 -13.57 22.64
C PHE A 541 7.32 -12.46 21.71
N ILE A 542 6.42 -12.76 20.77
CA ILE A 542 5.91 -11.74 19.83
C ILE A 542 5.17 -10.61 20.58
N PRO A 543 4.25 -10.88 21.53
CA PRO A 543 3.63 -9.84 22.36
C PRO A 543 4.65 -9.00 23.11
N ALA A 544 5.68 -9.59 23.70
CA ALA A 544 6.74 -8.85 24.38
C ALA A 544 7.50 -7.90 23.44
N ILE A 545 7.82 -8.37 22.22
CA ILE A 545 8.44 -7.56 21.17
C ILE A 545 7.51 -6.40 20.78
N VAL A 546 6.23 -6.67 20.55
CA VAL A 546 5.22 -5.64 20.20
C VAL A 546 5.03 -4.63 21.33
N TYR A 547 5.03 -5.09 22.58
CA TYR A 547 4.90 -4.22 23.74
C TYR A 547 6.07 -3.23 23.85
N LYS A 548 7.30 -3.68 23.57
CA LYS A 548 8.53 -2.87 23.70
C LYS A 548 8.79 -1.97 22.49
N TRP A 549 8.64 -2.49 21.28
CA TRP A 549 9.07 -1.81 20.04
C TRP A 549 7.94 -1.54 19.04
N GLY A 550 6.70 -1.91 19.37
CA GLY A 550 5.52 -1.67 18.55
C GLY A 550 5.26 -2.77 17.52
N LYS A 551 4.09 -2.69 16.87
CA LYS A 551 3.58 -3.69 15.92
C LYS A 551 4.44 -3.90 14.66
N GLY A 552 5.36 -2.98 14.36
CA GLY A 552 6.23 -3.06 13.19
C GLY A 552 7.51 -3.86 13.42
N ALA A 553 7.84 -4.22 14.67
CA ALA A 553 9.13 -4.80 15.02
C ALA A 553 9.34 -6.18 14.37
N TYR A 554 8.44 -7.14 14.61
CA TYR A 554 8.57 -8.47 14.01
C TYR A 554 8.43 -8.43 12.48
N CYS A 555 7.37 -7.82 11.95
CA CYS A 555 7.14 -7.77 10.50
C CYS A 555 8.23 -7.00 9.74
N GLY A 556 8.84 -5.98 10.34
CA GLY A 556 9.84 -5.14 9.69
C GLY A 556 11.29 -5.56 9.92
N TRP A 557 11.57 -6.48 10.85
CA TRP A 557 12.94 -6.86 11.20
C TRP A 557 13.21 -8.36 11.20
N ILE A 558 12.17 -9.20 11.30
CA ILE A 558 12.31 -10.65 11.48
C ILE A 558 11.59 -11.43 10.38
N CYS A 559 10.36 -11.05 10.05
CA CYS A 559 9.52 -11.80 9.12
C CYS A 559 10.11 -11.84 7.69
N SER A 560 10.18 -13.04 7.10
CA SER A 560 10.63 -13.27 5.72
C SER A 560 9.78 -12.53 4.68
N CYS A 561 8.44 -12.61 4.78
CA CYS A 561 7.56 -11.83 3.89
C CYS A 561 7.79 -10.32 4.03
N GLY A 562 8.09 -9.88 5.25
CA GLY A 562 8.48 -8.51 5.54
C GLY A 562 9.81 -8.13 4.90
N ALA A 563 10.77 -9.05 4.85
CA ALA A 563 12.04 -8.86 4.16
C ALA A 563 11.83 -8.56 2.68
N LEU A 564 11.00 -9.35 1.99
CA LEU A 564 10.67 -9.11 0.59
C LEU A 564 9.90 -7.79 0.40
N ALA A 565 8.95 -7.47 1.30
CA ALA A 565 8.18 -6.23 1.27
C ALA A 565 9.04 -4.97 1.46
N GLU A 566 10.03 -5.02 2.37
CA GLU A 566 10.93 -3.90 2.64
C GLU A 566 12.07 -3.78 1.62
N THR A 567 12.44 -4.84 0.93
CA THR A 567 13.53 -4.83 -0.06
C THR A 567 12.98 -4.62 -1.47
N LEU A 568 12.49 -5.68 -2.11
CA LEU A 568 11.92 -5.65 -3.45
C LEU A 568 10.65 -4.79 -3.52
N GLY A 569 9.81 -4.83 -2.48
CA GLY A 569 8.54 -4.12 -2.43
C GLY A 569 8.61 -2.61 -2.19
N ASP A 570 9.74 -2.07 -1.70
CA ASP A 570 9.85 -0.66 -1.30
C ASP A 570 9.71 0.30 -2.49
N GLU A 571 10.11 -0.13 -3.69
CA GLU A 571 9.97 0.65 -4.93
C GLU A 571 8.51 0.90 -5.31
N TYR A 572 7.60 0.03 -4.87
CA TYR A 572 6.18 0.07 -5.22
C TYR A 572 5.31 0.63 -4.10
N ARG A 573 5.94 1.19 -3.05
CA ARG A 573 5.26 1.57 -1.82
C ARG A 573 4.13 2.58 -2.03
N THR A 574 4.30 3.48 -3.00
CA THR A 574 3.35 4.55 -3.34
C THR A 574 2.09 4.05 -4.05
N LEU A 575 2.10 2.82 -4.58
CA LEU A 575 0.92 2.17 -5.16
C LEU A 575 -0.03 1.57 -4.10
N ALA A 576 0.22 1.80 -2.81
CA ALA A 576 -0.60 1.24 -1.76
C ALA A 576 -2.04 1.78 -1.83
N PRO A 577 -3.07 0.93 -1.79
CA PRO A 577 -4.45 1.40 -1.82
C PRO A 577 -4.78 2.15 -0.52
N HIS A 578 -5.38 3.33 -0.66
CA HIS A 578 -5.78 4.21 0.43
C HIS A 578 -7.30 4.49 0.42
N GLY A 579 -7.82 5.05 1.51
CA GLY A 579 -9.23 5.42 1.64
C GLY A 579 -10.09 4.41 2.40
N ALA A 580 -11.40 4.67 2.45
CA ALA A 580 -12.33 3.92 3.28
C ALA A 580 -12.50 2.46 2.83
N LYS A 581 -12.51 2.19 1.52
CA LYS A 581 -12.60 0.83 0.96
C LYS A 581 -11.37 -0.01 1.32
N ALA A 582 -10.17 0.54 1.12
CA ALA A 582 -8.92 -0.13 1.51
C ALA A 582 -8.90 -0.44 3.02
N LYS A 583 -9.38 0.48 3.86
CA LYS A 583 -9.48 0.24 5.31
C LYS A 583 -10.43 -0.93 5.63
N LYS A 584 -11.53 -1.09 4.90
CA LYS A 584 -12.42 -2.26 5.06
C LYS A 584 -11.72 -3.57 4.68
N TRP A 585 -10.85 -3.56 3.67
CA TRP A 585 -10.07 -4.73 3.27
C TRP A 585 -9.06 -5.17 4.33
N GLU A 586 -8.61 -4.29 5.24
CA GLU A 586 -7.74 -4.68 6.37
C GLU A 586 -8.40 -5.71 7.29
N ASN A 587 -9.74 -5.79 7.28
CA ASN A 587 -10.48 -6.80 8.05
C ASN A 587 -10.33 -8.21 7.48
N ILE A 588 -9.89 -8.38 6.23
CA ILE A 588 -9.68 -9.71 5.63
C ILE A 588 -8.68 -10.51 6.49
N GLY A 589 -7.57 -9.91 6.88
CA GLY A 589 -6.57 -10.55 7.74
C GLY A 589 -7.12 -10.97 9.10
N GLN A 590 -8.11 -10.23 9.64
CA GLN A 590 -8.79 -10.59 10.90
C GLN A 590 -9.68 -11.83 10.71
N TRP A 591 -10.38 -11.94 9.59
CA TRP A 591 -11.16 -13.15 9.25
C TRP A 591 -10.26 -14.36 9.02
N VAL A 592 -9.12 -14.19 8.34
CA VAL A 592 -8.13 -15.26 8.15
C VAL A 592 -7.55 -15.71 9.50
N LEU A 593 -7.28 -14.77 10.41
CA LEU A 593 -6.83 -15.09 11.77
C LEU A 593 -7.90 -15.85 12.56
N LEU A 594 -9.17 -15.43 12.49
CA LEU A 594 -10.27 -16.13 13.15
C LEU A 594 -10.38 -17.58 12.64
N ALA A 595 -10.31 -17.78 11.32
CA ALA A 595 -10.28 -19.12 10.73
C ALA A 595 -9.10 -19.95 11.27
N ALA A 596 -7.90 -19.37 11.34
CA ALA A 596 -6.73 -20.05 11.90
C ALA A 596 -6.93 -20.47 13.37
N PHE A 597 -7.55 -19.62 14.20
CA PHE A 597 -7.90 -19.96 15.58
C PHE A 597 -8.89 -21.13 15.66
N ILE A 598 -9.96 -21.10 14.86
CA ILE A 598 -10.97 -22.16 14.83
C ILE A 598 -10.33 -23.49 14.44
N ILE A 599 -9.56 -23.53 13.35
CA ILE A 599 -8.93 -24.77 12.86
C ILE A 599 -7.93 -25.30 13.90
N THR A 600 -7.12 -24.43 14.49
CA THR A 600 -6.13 -24.84 15.50
C THR A 600 -6.81 -25.37 16.77
N GLY A 601 -7.85 -24.68 17.26
CA GLY A 601 -8.60 -25.10 18.45
C GLY A 601 -9.28 -26.45 18.25
N LEU A 602 -9.93 -26.64 17.10
CA LEU A 602 -10.51 -27.92 16.70
C LEU A 602 -9.46 -29.04 16.70
N LYS A 603 -8.27 -28.80 16.12
CA LYS A 603 -7.18 -29.81 16.06
C LYS A 603 -6.69 -30.19 17.45
N LEU A 604 -6.53 -29.22 18.35
CA LEU A 604 -6.11 -29.46 19.73
C LEU A 604 -7.15 -30.29 20.50
N ILE A 605 -8.46 -30.03 20.32
CA ILE A 605 -9.54 -30.81 20.95
C ILE A 605 -9.49 -32.26 20.47
N SER A 606 -9.33 -32.49 19.16
CA SER A 606 -9.23 -33.86 18.61
C SER A 606 -8.07 -34.64 19.22
N ILE A 607 -6.92 -33.98 19.42
CA ILE A 607 -5.73 -34.61 20.04
C ILE A 607 -5.92 -34.86 21.54
N LEU A 608 -6.43 -33.88 22.29
CA LEU A 608 -6.56 -33.95 23.74
C LEU A 608 -7.60 -34.98 24.19
N TYR A 609 -8.72 -35.07 23.47
CA TYR A 609 -9.82 -35.97 23.84
C TYR A 609 -9.83 -37.28 23.06
N LYS A 610 -8.87 -37.50 22.14
CA LYS A 610 -8.84 -38.63 21.20
C LYS A 610 -10.18 -38.84 20.47
N ILE A 611 -10.92 -37.75 20.26
CA ILE A 611 -12.18 -37.77 19.53
C ILE A 611 -11.84 -37.70 18.05
N GLU A 612 -12.31 -38.69 17.29
CA GLU A 612 -12.31 -38.64 15.83
C GLU A 612 -13.31 -37.58 15.37
N ILE A 613 -12.87 -36.33 15.28
CA ILE A 613 -13.65 -35.27 14.65
C ILE A 613 -13.52 -35.49 13.14
N PRO A 614 -14.61 -35.71 12.39
CA PRO A 614 -14.53 -35.94 10.94
C PRO A 614 -13.75 -34.82 10.25
N ILE A 615 -13.96 -33.56 10.67
CA ILE A 615 -13.30 -32.35 10.14
C ILE A 615 -11.77 -32.33 10.34
N ILE A 616 -11.16 -33.34 10.96
CA ILE A 616 -9.75 -33.31 11.40
C ILE A 616 -9.02 -34.65 11.21
N ASN A 617 -9.75 -35.74 10.99
CA ASN A 617 -9.15 -37.06 10.80
C ASN A 617 -8.61 -37.20 9.37
N GLU A 618 -7.33 -37.57 9.20
CA GLU A 618 -6.68 -37.69 7.88
C GLU A 618 -7.38 -38.73 6.98
N ASN A 619 -8.09 -39.69 7.57
CA ASN A 619 -8.78 -40.74 6.81
C ASN A 619 -10.28 -40.50 6.58
N ILE A 620 -10.94 -39.55 7.26
CA ILE A 620 -12.37 -39.28 7.04
C ILE A 620 -12.74 -37.83 7.47
N SER A 621 -12.55 -36.81 6.61
CA SER A 621 -13.69 -36.04 6.07
C SER A 621 -13.30 -35.02 5.00
N TYR A 622 -14.20 -34.90 4.03
CA TYR A 622 -14.19 -33.95 2.92
C TYR A 622 -14.25 -32.48 3.36
N THR A 623 -14.76 -32.19 4.57
CA THR A 623 -14.87 -30.82 5.10
C THR A 623 -13.54 -30.32 5.66
N ALA A 624 -12.75 -31.21 6.28
CA ALA A 624 -11.38 -30.94 6.72
C ALA A 624 -10.49 -30.50 5.55
N ASP A 625 -10.51 -31.33 4.50
CA ASP A 625 -9.83 -31.13 3.24
C ASP A 625 -10.29 -29.86 2.54
N PHE A 626 -11.58 -29.53 2.62
CA PHE A 626 -12.12 -28.31 2.04
C PHE A 626 -11.62 -27.05 2.76
N PHE A 627 -11.64 -27.01 4.10
CA PHE A 627 -11.12 -25.88 4.86
C PHE A 627 -9.60 -25.76 4.78
N GLN A 628 -8.88 -26.88 4.79
CA GLN A 628 -7.44 -26.91 4.56
C GLN A 628 -7.13 -26.43 3.13
N LYS A 629 -7.77 -26.98 2.10
CA LYS A 629 -7.59 -26.50 0.72
C LYS A 629 -7.96 -25.02 0.63
N PHE A 630 -9.07 -24.55 1.20
CA PHE A 630 -9.45 -23.14 1.18
C PHE A 630 -8.43 -22.24 1.89
N TYR A 631 -7.85 -22.70 3.01
CA TYR A 631 -6.78 -22.01 3.72
C TYR A 631 -5.47 -21.98 2.93
N TYR A 632 -5.05 -23.11 2.35
CA TYR A 632 -3.88 -23.21 1.47
C TYR A 632 -4.08 -22.40 0.17
N ILE A 633 -5.26 -22.42 -0.44
CA ILE A 633 -5.61 -21.61 -1.62
C ILE A 633 -5.60 -20.12 -1.26
N GLY A 634 -6.29 -19.77 -0.17
CA GLY A 634 -6.43 -18.41 0.30
C GLY A 634 -5.09 -17.80 0.68
N ILE A 635 -4.28 -18.48 1.49
CA ILE A 635 -3.02 -17.95 2.01
C ILE A 635 -1.85 -18.23 1.06
N ASP A 636 -1.63 -19.45 0.59
CA ASP A 636 -0.44 -19.75 -0.23
C ASP A 636 -0.57 -19.26 -1.67
N VAL A 637 -1.76 -19.07 -2.25
CA VAL A 637 -1.89 -18.65 -3.66
C VAL A 637 -2.19 -17.16 -3.80
N ILE A 638 -3.26 -16.67 -3.18
CA ILE A 638 -3.72 -15.27 -3.34
C ILE A 638 -2.72 -14.29 -2.70
N PHE A 639 -1.93 -14.77 -1.74
CA PHE A 639 -1.46 -13.90 -0.69
C PHE A 639 0.03 -14.12 -0.32
N ALA A 640 0.51 -15.36 -0.29
CA ALA A 640 1.92 -15.71 -0.09
C ALA A 640 2.62 -16.28 -1.34
N GLY A 641 1.86 -16.59 -2.42
CA GLY A 641 2.37 -17.19 -3.65
C GLY A 641 2.58 -16.23 -4.82
N VAL A 642 2.51 -16.75 -6.05
CA VAL A 642 2.75 -16.01 -7.29
C VAL A 642 1.86 -14.77 -7.41
N LEU A 643 0.58 -14.89 -7.04
CA LEU A 643 -0.34 -13.75 -7.05
C LEU A 643 0.00 -12.77 -5.92
N GLY A 644 0.30 -13.26 -4.71
CA GLY A 644 0.70 -12.42 -3.57
C GLY A 644 1.92 -11.52 -3.85
N VAL A 645 3.02 -12.10 -4.34
CA VAL A 645 4.23 -11.33 -4.71
C VAL A 645 4.01 -10.55 -6.02
N GLY A 646 3.30 -11.13 -7.00
CA GLY A 646 3.00 -10.46 -8.26
C GLY A 646 2.17 -9.19 -8.09
N VAL A 647 1.30 -9.14 -7.08
CA VAL A 647 0.50 -7.96 -6.75
C VAL A 647 1.36 -6.82 -6.20
N TYR A 648 2.58 -7.07 -5.69
CA TYR A 648 3.44 -6.01 -5.13
C TYR A 648 3.73 -4.91 -6.16
N PHE A 649 3.89 -5.30 -7.43
CA PHE A 649 4.13 -4.41 -8.56
C PHE A 649 2.95 -3.48 -8.88
N PHE A 650 1.76 -3.76 -8.34
CA PHE A 650 0.51 -3.06 -8.66
C PHE A 650 -0.18 -2.42 -7.45
N LEU A 651 -0.09 -3.03 -6.26
CA LEU A 651 -0.81 -2.61 -5.04
C LEU A 651 0.11 -2.43 -3.82
N SER A 652 1.42 -2.21 -4.05
CA SER A 652 2.49 -2.03 -3.06
C SER A 652 3.07 -3.31 -2.43
N GLY A 653 4.35 -3.24 -2.10
CA GLY A 653 5.11 -4.29 -1.43
C GLY A 653 4.54 -4.76 -0.09
N ARG A 654 3.67 -3.97 0.54
CA ARG A 654 3.06 -4.31 1.85
C ARG A 654 1.62 -4.82 1.74
N VAL A 655 1.08 -5.02 0.54
CA VAL A 655 -0.31 -5.44 0.32
C VAL A 655 -0.64 -6.72 1.11
N TRP A 656 0.24 -7.73 1.06
CA TRP A 656 0.08 -8.98 1.80
C TRP A 656 0.09 -8.76 3.31
N CYS A 657 1.14 -8.12 3.82
CA CYS A 657 1.29 -7.86 5.25
C CYS A 657 0.16 -7.00 5.83
N ARG A 658 -0.47 -6.17 5.00
CA ARG A 658 -1.54 -5.26 5.42
C ARG A 658 -2.93 -5.88 5.37
N PHE A 659 -3.26 -6.63 4.30
CA PHE A 659 -4.62 -7.09 4.07
C PHE A 659 -4.83 -8.57 4.36
N GLY A 660 -3.82 -9.42 4.15
CA GLY A 660 -4.01 -10.87 4.19
C GLY A 660 -3.28 -11.57 5.33
N CYS A 661 -2.16 -11.03 5.82
CA CYS A 661 -1.31 -11.73 6.78
C CYS A 661 -1.99 -11.91 8.14
N PRO A 662 -2.31 -13.15 8.57
CA PRO A 662 -3.00 -13.39 9.83
C PRO A 662 -2.12 -13.09 11.05
N LEU A 663 -0.80 -13.25 10.94
CA LEU A 663 0.14 -12.88 12.00
C LEU A 663 0.20 -11.35 12.18
N ALA A 664 0.16 -10.57 11.10
CA ALA A 664 0.10 -9.11 11.19
C ALA A 664 -1.24 -8.66 11.82
N ALA A 665 -2.35 -9.33 11.46
CA ALA A 665 -3.65 -9.10 12.09
C ALA A 665 -3.63 -9.40 13.61
N LEU A 666 -2.91 -10.44 14.03
CA LEU A 666 -2.71 -10.78 15.44
C LEU A 666 -1.87 -9.73 16.18
N MET A 667 -0.81 -9.22 15.54
CA MET A 667 0.00 -8.12 16.09
C MET A 667 -0.81 -6.82 16.26
N HIS A 668 -1.80 -6.57 15.41
CA HIS A 668 -2.74 -5.47 15.59
C HIS A 668 -3.54 -5.63 16.90
N ILE A 669 -3.92 -6.84 17.28
CA ILE A 669 -4.58 -7.12 18.57
C ILE A 669 -3.60 -6.86 19.71
N TYR A 670 -2.37 -7.39 19.64
CA TYR A 670 -1.34 -7.16 20.67
C TYR A 670 -1.03 -5.68 20.87
N SER A 671 -1.04 -4.87 19.80
CA SER A 671 -0.77 -3.44 19.89
C SER A 671 -1.77 -2.67 20.76
N ARG A 672 -3.02 -3.16 20.91
CA ARG A 672 -4.04 -2.55 21.78
C ARG A 672 -3.66 -2.63 23.26
N PHE A 673 -2.86 -3.63 23.62
CA PHE A 673 -2.35 -3.86 24.98
C PHE A 673 -0.90 -3.35 25.16
N SER A 674 -0.35 -2.67 24.15
CA SER A 674 1.02 -2.15 24.18
C SER A 674 1.09 -0.70 24.66
N LYS A 675 2.29 -0.23 24.98
CA LYS A 675 2.57 1.20 25.24
C LYS A 675 2.24 2.11 24.05
N TYR A 676 2.10 1.54 22.85
CA TYR A 676 1.78 2.26 21.61
C TYR A 676 0.29 2.16 21.23
N ARG A 677 -0.60 1.90 22.20
CA ARG A 677 -2.04 1.87 21.95
C ARG A 677 -2.50 3.22 21.40
N ILE A 678 -3.24 3.18 20.30
CA ILE A 678 -3.98 4.35 19.80
C ILE A 678 -5.31 4.32 20.53
N LEU A 679 -5.49 5.25 21.49
CA LEU A 679 -6.71 5.39 22.30
C LEU A 679 -7.89 5.90 21.47
#